data_AF-A0A067GXD8-F1
#
_entry.id   AF-A0A067GXD8-F1
#
_cell.length_a   1.000
_cell.length_b   1.000
_cell.length_c   1.000
_cell.angle_alpha   90.00
_cell.angle_beta   90.00
_cell.angle_gamma   90.00
#
_symmetry.space_group_name_H-M   'P 1'
#
loop_
_entity.id
_entity.type
_entity.pdbx_description
1 polymer ?
#
loop_
_entity_poly.entity_id
_entity_poly.type
_entity_poly.pdbx_seq_one_letter_code
_entity_poly.pdbx_strand_id
1 'polypeptide(L)'
;MLVAAIMDVVTSNCDSLEKVCFKPALPGNAETRDIADVIEVIEEGGMHFGEPQRDEDDDEGGRGMRGIGIKILEGTTVLGLSRTSRLMKLGDTDDVGVESDRPTPKTLALLSKHDSSSSQANLSSAVVPGLWDDLHCQHVAVPFAAWALANWAMASGANRSHIQELDQDGHAVMTALMAPERSVKWHGSLVARLLLEDRDLPLNDSVSDWSSSLLSTVSQASKNDDIPLARVALSAFLVSIERSPRAQEVVMDKGLQLMRDAAKRTTKHKEVQETLAKVLDMISTGDMRLSLEESQKWSGILLPWVFGKSSSDNTRSSAIKILSCILEEYGPSSIPISQGWLAVMLNEILGSSKTASAKRGSQPKNDKVKTQIDQSNIIFATQTANQLSSAVVNLARKQLVTTTDADETFPLLDLLSLEPFTGPLKNLKKDTASKFDATDSALATLKGIKALTEVCSEDSICQKKLSNFGILCLLRRFLLHDDYEKLAAMEAYDASRAVEAQKRTSDDPDESSDSDGNNPSSVRVPPTSHIRKHAARLLTVLSLLPEIQKAVMADEILCKWLEDCANGKIQGCNDLKTQSYARATLLNVSCNQQARRDSLDSDDGVHDSGIAYRNRSCPRYDDMIFLINPELPHWKCPDDKHRDNVQRSKSSVGKTDFNSPSTPETEASNVGDSCSSIDESQNSSQSVVPLVDIVFIHGLRGGPYKTWRISDDKYSTKSGLVEKIDQEAGKFGTFWPAEWLSADFPQARMFTLKYKSNLTQWSGASLPLQVWIDELKATGL
;
A
#
# COMPACT_ATOMS: atom_id res chain seq x y z
N MET A 1 -10.52 24.03 44.97
CA MET A 1 -9.51 22.99 45.28
C MET A 1 -10.00 21.59 44.98
N LEU A 2 -11.08 21.09 45.61
CA LEU A 2 -11.60 19.75 45.31
C LEU A 2 -12.03 19.58 43.84
N VAL A 3 -12.76 20.54 43.28
CA VAL A 3 -13.11 20.54 41.85
C VAL A 3 -11.86 20.54 40.96
N ALA A 4 -10.85 21.32 41.31
CA ALA A 4 -9.59 21.31 40.58
C ALA A 4 -8.87 19.95 40.68
N ALA A 5 -8.91 19.29 41.84
CA ALA A 5 -8.34 17.95 42.02
C ALA A 5 -9.12 16.86 41.28
N ILE A 6 -10.45 16.96 41.21
CA ILE A 6 -11.29 16.02 40.45
C ILE A 6 -11.10 16.25 38.96
N MET A 7 -11.05 17.51 38.51
CA MET A 7 -10.75 17.83 37.11
C MET A 7 -9.35 17.36 36.72
N ASP A 8 -8.36 17.49 37.61
CA ASP A 8 -7.01 16.93 37.42
C ASP A 8 -7.05 15.41 37.23
N VAL A 9 -7.90 14.69 37.99
CA VAL A 9 -8.14 13.24 37.78
C VAL A 9 -8.82 12.96 36.44
N VAL A 10 -9.83 13.74 36.05
CA VAL A 10 -10.53 13.57 34.77
C VAL A 10 -9.58 13.82 33.60
N THR A 11 -8.74 14.84 33.68
CA THR A 11 -7.87 15.27 32.57
C THR A 11 -6.56 14.49 32.50
N SER A 12 -6.01 14.05 33.62
CA SER A 12 -4.81 13.18 33.63
C SER A 12 -5.04 11.86 32.91
N ASN A 13 -6.29 11.38 32.87
CA ASN A 13 -6.67 10.20 32.07
C ASN A 13 -6.56 10.45 30.56
N CYS A 14 -6.73 11.70 30.09
CA CYS A 14 -6.65 12.06 28.68
C CYS A 14 -5.22 11.97 28.11
N ASP A 15 -4.20 12.06 28.96
CA ASP A 15 -2.78 12.14 28.55
C ASP A 15 -2.04 10.79 28.64
N SER A 16 -2.65 9.76 29.21
CA SER A 16 -2.01 8.45 29.37
C SER A 16 -1.97 7.65 28.06
N LEU A 17 -0.75 7.50 27.52
CA LEU A 17 -0.51 7.31 26.09
C LEU A 17 -0.18 5.86 25.67
N GLU A 18 0.00 4.94 26.60
CA GLU A 18 0.62 3.64 26.32
C GLU A 18 0.00 2.52 27.17
N LYS A 19 -0.73 1.59 26.53
CA LYS A 19 -0.87 0.17 26.95
C LYS A 19 -0.81 -0.17 28.45
N VAL A 20 -1.41 0.63 29.31
CA VAL A 20 -1.78 0.23 30.66
C VAL A 20 -3.27 -0.01 30.56
N CYS A 21 -3.66 -1.26 30.76
CA CYS A 21 -5.05 -1.67 30.92
C CYS A 21 -5.72 -0.65 31.87
N PHE A 22 -6.52 0.26 31.31
CA PHE A 22 -7.22 1.25 32.12
C PHE A 22 -8.12 0.46 33.05
N LYS A 23 -7.77 0.44 34.34
CA LYS A 23 -8.66 -0.13 35.33
C LYS A 23 -9.81 0.88 35.49
N PRO A 24 -11.06 0.46 35.28
CA PRO A 24 -12.21 1.34 35.50
C PRO A 24 -12.14 1.87 36.93
N ALA A 25 -12.24 3.20 37.08
CA ALA A 25 -12.26 3.83 38.40
C ALA A 25 -13.63 3.69 39.08
N LEU A 26 -14.66 3.34 38.30
CA LEU A 26 -16.04 3.15 38.73
C LEU A 26 -16.45 1.67 38.65
N PRO A 27 -17.45 1.25 39.46
CA PRO A 27 -17.87 -0.14 39.52
C PRO A 27 -18.56 -0.63 38.22
N GLY A 28 -18.46 -1.93 37.96
CA GLY A 28 -19.11 -2.60 36.83
C GLY A 28 -20.60 -2.90 37.01
N ASN A 29 -21.19 -2.52 38.15
CA ASN A 29 -22.60 -2.69 38.49
C ASN A 29 -23.24 -1.35 38.88
N ALA A 30 -23.08 -0.34 38.01
CA ALA A 30 -23.67 0.97 38.25
C ALA A 30 -25.20 0.88 38.27
N GLU A 31 -25.86 1.69 39.10
CA GLU A 31 -27.32 1.76 39.08
C GLU A 31 -27.77 2.42 37.77
N THR A 32 -28.77 1.84 37.10
CA THR A 32 -29.31 2.37 35.82
C THR A 32 -29.76 3.83 35.96
N ARG A 33 -30.18 4.25 37.16
CA ARG A 33 -30.54 5.64 37.46
C ARG A 33 -29.34 6.58 37.42
N ASP A 34 -28.19 6.18 37.97
CA ASP A 34 -26.98 7.00 37.94
C ASP A 34 -26.49 7.21 36.49
N ILE A 35 -26.65 6.19 35.64
CA ILE A 35 -26.35 6.29 34.20
C ILE A 35 -27.32 7.26 33.52
N ALA A 36 -28.63 7.18 33.84
CA ALA A 36 -29.65 8.08 33.29
C ALA A 36 -29.40 9.55 33.67
N ASP A 37 -29.12 9.82 34.95
CA ASP A 37 -28.80 11.17 35.44
C ASP A 37 -27.56 11.75 34.73
N VAL A 38 -26.55 10.92 34.44
CA VAL A 38 -25.34 11.32 33.71
C VAL A 38 -25.62 11.60 32.23
N ILE A 39 -26.49 10.81 31.60
CA ILE A 39 -26.93 11.02 30.21
C ILE A 39 -27.68 12.34 30.10
N GLU A 40 -28.63 12.60 31.00
CA GLU A 40 -29.40 13.86 31.05
C GLU A 40 -28.48 15.08 31.16
N VAL A 41 -27.47 15.03 32.05
CA VAL A 41 -26.49 16.11 32.20
C VAL A 41 -25.68 16.37 30.92
N ILE A 42 -25.37 15.33 30.13
CA ILE A 42 -24.65 15.48 28.86
C ILE A 42 -25.56 16.11 27.80
N GLU A 43 -26.82 15.70 27.72
CA GLU A 43 -27.79 16.20 26.74
C GLU A 43 -28.20 17.64 26.99
N GLU A 44 -28.46 18.00 28.25
CA GLU A 44 -28.97 19.32 28.63
C GLU A 44 -27.85 20.34 28.86
N GLY A 45 -26.60 19.89 28.92
CA GLY A 45 -25.43 20.76 29.11
C GLY A 45 -25.31 21.36 30.51
N GLY A 46 -26.01 20.80 31.51
CA GLY A 46 -26.04 21.31 32.88
C GLY A 46 -26.68 20.36 33.89
N MET A 47 -26.61 20.70 35.18
CA MET A 47 -27.33 19.97 36.24
C MET A 47 -28.65 20.68 36.56
N HIS A 48 -29.78 19.96 36.48
CA HIS A 48 -31.04 20.44 37.02
C HIS A 48 -31.07 20.28 38.55
N PHE A 49 -30.90 21.40 39.25
CA PHE A 49 -31.33 21.49 40.64
C PHE A 49 -32.85 21.58 40.61
N GLY A 50 -33.54 20.47 40.89
CA GLY A 50 -34.99 20.49 41.01
C GLY A 50 -35.43 21.69 41.85
N GLU A 51 -36.27 22.55 41.29
CA GLU A 51 -36.85 23.66 42.03
C GLU A 51 -37.50 23.09 43.31
N PRO A 52 -37.24 23.68 44.49
CA PRO A 52 -37.98 23.27 45.67
C PRO A 52 -39.45 23.58 45.40
N GLN A 53 -40.28 22.53 45.30
CA GLN A 53 -41.72 22.67 45.42
C GLN A 53 -41.98 23.53 46.65
N ARG A 54 -42.55 24.71 46.44
CA ARG A 54 -43.19 25.48 47.50
C ARG A 54 -44.49 24.77 47.84
N ASP A 55 -44.38 23.65 48.54
CA ASP A 55 -45.51 23.09 49.25
C ASP A 55 -45.32 23.48 50.72
N GLU A 56 -46.09 24.50 51.11
CA GLU A 56 -46.42 24.75 52.50
C GLU A 56 -47.17 23.50 53.01
N ASP A 57 -46.74 23.03 54.19
CA ASP A 57 -47.33 21.95 54.97
C ASP A 57 -47.18 20.51 54.43
N ASP A 58 -46.09 19.84 54.82
CA ASP A 58 -46.18 18.49 55.43
C ASP A 58 -44.84 18.06 56.06
N ASP A 59 -44.87 17.86 57.38
CA ASP A 59 -43.83 17.23 58.19
C ASP A 59 -43.77 15.72 57.89
N GLU A 60 -43.23 15.33 56.73
CA GLU A 60 -42.86 13.92 56.52
C GLU A 60 -41.69 13.74 55.53
N GLY A 61 -40.53 13.39 56.08
CA GLY A 61 -39.61 12.42 55.47
C GLY A 61 -39.07 12.69 54.07
N GLY A 62 -37.90 13.33 54.02
CA GLY A 62 -36.77 12.89 53.18
C GLY A 62 -37.05 12.68 51.69
N ARG A 63 -37.08 13.77 50.94
CA ARG A 63 -36.75 13.75 49.51
C ARG A 63 -35.79 14.89 49.19
N GLY A 64 -34.49 14.61 49.36
CA GLY A 64 -33.43 15.58 49.09
C GLY A 64 -32.20 14.88 48.50
N MET A 65 -31.83 15.31 47.29
CA MET A 65 -30.70 14.90 46.44
C MET A 65 -30.91 13.59 45.66
N ARG A 66 -31.19 13.76 44.36
CA ARG A 66 -31.01 12.77 43.29
C ARG A 66 -29.88 13.28 42.39
N GLY A 67 -28.94 12.42 42.01
CA GLY A 67 -27.75 12.75 41.21
C GLY A 67 -26.44 12.97 42.00
N ILE A 68 -25.31 12.74 41.33
CA ILE A 68 -23.95 13.02 41.81
C ILE A 68 -23.67 14.53 41.66
N GLY A 69 -24.06 15.32 42.66
CA GLY A 69 -23.85 16.77 42.67
C GLY A 69 -22.63 17.23 43.48
N ILE A 70 -21.71 17.99 42.87
CA ILE A 70 -20.73 18.82 43.59
C ILE A 70 -21.27 20.26 43.62
N LYS A 71 -21.72 20.70 44.80
CA LYS A 71 -22.18 22.08 45.02
C LYS A 71 -21.00 22.99 45.37
N ILE A 72 -20.70 23.99 44.54
CA ILE A 72 -19.88 25.13 44.97
C ILE A 72 -20.86 26.20 45.46
N LEU A 73 -21.00 26.32 46.77
CA LEU A 73 -21.74 27.43 47.38
C LEU A 73 -20.85 28.67 47.36
N GLU A 74 -21.31 29.74 46.74
CA GLU A 74 -20.72 31.05 46.94
C GLU A 74 -20.82 31.43 48.42
N GLY A 75 -19.67 31.66 49.05
CA GLY A 75 -19.57 32.03 50.45
C GLY A 75 -19.52 30.82 51.39
N THR A 76 -18.37 30.66 52.05
CA THR A 76 -18.03 29.68 53.10
C THR A 76 -17.80 28.21 52.67
N THR A 77 -16.54 27.80 52.80
CA THR A 77 -15.99 26.46 52.64
C THR A 77 -16.50 25.49 53.71
N VAL A 78 -17.61 24.80 53.47
CA VAL A 78 -17.93 23.51 54.12
C VAL A 78 -18.55 22.57 53.08
N LEU A 79 -17.95 21.39 52.91
CA LEU A 79 -18.34 20.33 51.97
C LEU A 79 -18.81 19.10 52.78
N GLY A 80 -19.97 18.54 52.45
CA GLY A 80 -20.50 17.31 53.03
C GLY A 80 -20.73 16.24 51.96
N LEU A 81 -20.12 15.06 52.12
CA LEU A 81 -20.46 13.84 51.41
C LEU A 81 -21.53 13.10 52.22
N SER A 82 -22.77 12.99 51.72
CA SER A 82 -23.78 12.15 52.36
C SER A 82 -23.82 10.78 51.67
N ARG A 83 -23.36 9.74 52.38
CA ARG A 83 -23.65 8.34 52.04
C ARG A 83 -24.78 7.86 52.93
N THR A 84 -25.91 7.48 52.36
CA THR A 84 -26.95 6.72 53.08
C THR A 84 -26.54 5.25 53.15
N SER A 85 -25.71 4.89 54.13
CA SER A 85 -25.56 3.47 54.50
C SER A 85 -26.49 3.15 55.68
N ARG A 86 -27.53 2.37 55.40
CA ARG A 86 -28.39 1.76 56.41
C ARG A 86 -27.73 0.46 56.89
N LEU A 87 -27.17 0.40 58.09
CA LEU A 87 -26.99 -0.89 58.80
C LEU A 87 -26.78 -0.76 60.33
N MET A 88 -27.71 -1.40 61.05
CA MET A 88 -27.70 -2.07 62.37
C MET A 88 -27.15 -1.43 63.65
N LYS A 89 -28.05 -1.43 64.66
CA LYS A 89 -27.80 -1.35 66.11
C LYS A 89 -26.95 -2.52 66.64
N LEU A 90 -25.96 -2.20 67.46
CA LEU A 90 -25.48 -2.88 68.68
C LEU A 90 -24.44 -1.90 69.28
N GLY A 91 -24.35 -1.50 70.55
CA GLY A 91 -24.84 -1.88 71.87
C GLY A 91 -23.78 -1.29 72.84
N ASP A 92 -24.21 -0.76 73.99
CA ASP A 92 -23.47 0.06 74.96
C ASP A 92 -22.03 -0.36 75.34
N THR A 93 -21.19 0.62 75.68
CA THR A 93 -20.54 0.73 77.02
C THR A 93 -19.83 2.08 77.21
N ASP A 94 -20.09 2.69 78.37
CA ASP A 94 -19.48 3.91 78.91
C ASP A 94 -17.97 3.75 79.21
N ASP A 95 -17.15 4.81 79.12
CA ASP A 95 -16.56 5.51 80.29
C ASP A 95 -15.52 6.62 79.92
N VAL A 96 -15.63 7.75 80.62
CA VAL A 96 -14.68 8.83 81.04
C VAL A 96 -13.43 9.22 80.21
N GLY A 97 -13.45 10.47 79.71
CA GLY A 97 -12.65 11.62 80.22
C GLY A 97 -11.12 11.74 80.01
N VAL A 98 -10.74 12.95 79.54
CA VAL A 98 -9.53 13.78 79.83
C VAL A 98 -8.57 14.06 78.65
N GLU A 99 -8.31 15.37 78.48
CA GLU A 99 -7.39 16.08 77.58
C GLU A 99 -5.93 15.60 77.58
N SER A 100 -5.24 15.77 76.44
CA SER A 100 -3.94 16.51 76.36
C SER A 100 -3.30 16.39 74.97
N ASP A 101 -3.32 17.49 74.23
CA ASP A 101 -2.17 18.26 73.74
C ASP A 101 -0.98 17.62 72.97
N ARG A 102 -0.62 18.31 71.86
CA ARG A 102 0.65 18.36 71.05
C ARG A 102 0.87 17.34 69.91
N PRO A 103 1.79 17.63 68.95
CA PRO A 103 2.04 18.88 68.21
C PRO A 103 2.17 18.65 66.67
N THR A 104 2.07 19.72 65.90
CA THR A 104 2.44 19.77 64.46
C THR A 104 3.96 19.80 64.23
N PRO A 105 4.43 19.27 63.10
CA PRO A 105 5.56 19.86 62.35
C PRO A 105 5.17 20.07 60.87
N LYS A 106 5.11 21.31 60.36
CA LYS A 106 6.20 22.04 59.69
C LYS A 106 7.02 21.20 58.70
N THR A 107 6.85 21.45 57.39
CA THR A 107 7.93 21.78 56.45
C THR A 107 7.34 22.39 55.17
N LEU A 108 7.48 23.70 55.02
CA LEU A 108 7.34 24.43 53.76
C LEU A 108 8.24 25.66 53.90
N ALA A 109 9.30 25.75 53.09
CA ALA A 109 9.85 26.99 52.51
C ALA A 109 11.26 26.80 51.94
N LEU A 110 11.49 27.52 50.83
CA LEU A 110 12.74 27.89 50.12
C LEU A 110 12.74 27.32 48.69
N LEU A 111 12.71 28.11 47.60
CA LEU A 111 13.13 29.50 47.40
C LEU A 111 12.29 30.19 46.32
N SER A 112 11.87 31.42 46.63
CA SER A 112 11.66 32.51 45.67
C SER A 112 12.66 33.61 46.01
N LYS A 113 13.46 34.07 45.03
CA LYS A 113 13.98 35.45 44.93
C LYS A 113 14.83 35.62 43.66
N HIS A 114 14.40 36.49 42.76
CA HIS A 114 15.18 37.69 42.37
C HIS A 114 14.31 38.66 41.55
N ASP A 115 14.45 39.94 41.86
CA ASP A 115 13.76 41.11 41.29
C ASP A 115 14.46 41.69 40.04
N SER A 116 13.62 42.26 39.17
CA SER A 116 13.76 43.45 38.31
C SER A 116 14.87 43.56 37.23
N SER A 117 14.45 43.61 35.96
CA SER A 117 14.82 44.68 35.00
C SER A 117 13.82 44.75 33.83
N SER A 118 13.59 45.97 33.35
CA SER A 118 12.60 46.33 32.33
C SER A 118 13.07 46.10 30.89
N SER A 119 12.08 45.98 30.01
CA SER A 119 12.06 46.25 28.56
C SER A 119 12.69 45.27 27.57
N GLN A 120 11.76 44.71 26.78
CA GLN A 120 11.83 44.41 25.35
C GLN A 120 12.61 43.19 24.85
N ALA A 121 11.79 42.18 24.54
CA ALA A 121 11.47 41.78 23.16
C ALA A 121 11.93 40.38 22.76
N ASN A 122 10.92 39.60 22.36
CA ASN A 122 10.98 38.38 21.55
C ASN A 122 11.64 37.18 22.21
N LEU A 123 10.81 36.31 22.79
CA LEU A 123 10.84 34.83 22.70
C LEU A 123 9.96 34.23 23.80
N SER A 124 9.32 33.10 23.51
CA SER A 124 8.27 32.37 24.27
C SER A 124 6.85 32.91 24.02
N SER A 125 5.84 32.10 23.72
CA SER A 125 5.70 30.66 23.51
C SER A 125 4.35 30.52 22.82
N ALA A 126 4.24 29.67 21.80
CA ALA A 126 2.95 29.27 21.26
C ALA A 126 2.09 28.75 22.43
N VAL A 127 1.07 29.51 22.79
CA VAL A 127 0.08 29.10 23.78
C VAL A 127 -0.78 28.05 23.09
N VAL A 128 -0.48 26.79 23.39
CA VAL A 128 -1.39 25.67 23.19
C VAL A 128 -2.69 26.06 23.90
N PRO A 129 -3.89 25.94 23.28
CA PRO A 129 -5.15 26.08 24.00
C PRO A 129 -5.18 24.97 25.05
N GLY A 130 -4.78 25.30 26.26
CA GLY A 130 -4.71 24.40 27.39
C GLY A 130 -5.87 24.71 28.33
N LEU A 131 -6.50 23.64 28.83
CA LEU A 131 -7.25 23.41 30.08
C LEU A 131 -7.92 24.59 30.84
N TRP A 132 -7.28 25.75 30.92
CA TRP A 132 -7.84 26.98 31.48
C TRP A 132 -8.91 27.63 30.59
N ASP A 133 -8.95 27.32 29.29
CA ASP A 133 -10.04 27.77 28.41
C ASP A 133 -11.38 27.08 28.76
N ASP A 134 -11.36 25.78 29.14
CA ASP A 134 -12.55 25.03 29.60
C ASP A 134 -13.12 25.55 30.93
N LEU A 135 -12.30 26.26 31.74
CA LEU A 135 -12.71 26.89 33.00
C LEU A 135 -13.55 28.16 32.82
N HIS A 136 -13.69 28.69 31.60
CA HIS A 136 -14.54 29.84 31.33
C HIS A 136 -16.04 29.45 31.24
N CYS A 137 -16.36 28.16 31.15
CA CYS A 137 -17.72 27.65 31.14
C CYS A 137 -18.19 27.30 32.57
N GLN A 138 -19.33 27.83 33.00
CA GLN A 138 -19.93 27.61 34.33
C GLN A 138 -20.34 26.14 34.65
N HIS A 139 -19.95 25.15 33.84
CA HIS A 139 -20.56 23.82 33.77
C HIS A 139 -19.54 22.68 33.93
N VAL A 140 -18.97 22.52 35.14
CA VAL A 140 -18.08 21.38 35.51
C VAL A 140 -18.81 20.02 35.43
N ALA A 141 -20.14 20.04 35.41
CA ALA A 141 -20.98 18.85 35.37
C ALA A 141 -20.78 18.01 34.10
N VAL A 142 -20.67 18.64 32.94
CA VAL A 142 -20.62 17.94 31.63
C VAL A 142 -19.31 17.14 31.45
N PRO A 143 -18.11 17.71 31.72
CA PRO A 143 -16.87 16.92 31.71
C PRO A 143 -16.89 15.74 32.68
N PHE A 144 -17.47 15.92 33.87
CA PHE A 144 -17.55 14.86 34.88
C PHE A 144 -18.53 13.76 34.46
N ALA A 145 -19.69 14.13 33.91
CA ALA A 145 -20.68 13.22 33.37
C ALA A 145 -20.09 12.37 32.22
N ALA A 146 -19.41 13.01 31.25
CA ALA A 146 -18.74 12.31 30.16
C ALA A 146 -17.65 11.33 30.66
N TRP A 147 -16.85 11.73 31.65
CA TRP A 147 -15.85 10.87 32.29
C TRP A 147 -16.49 9.67 33.02
N ALA A 148 -17.57 9.90 33.76
CA ALA A 148 -18.28 8.84 34.48
C ALA A 148 -18.88 7.82 33.52
N LEU A 149 -19.54 8.29 32.46
CA LEU A 149 -20.11 7.46 31.41
C LEU A 149 -19.04 6.58 30.75
N ALA A 150 -17.88 7.16 30.41
CA ALA A 150 -16.75 6.42 29.84
C ALA A 150 -16.19 5.35 30.79
N ASN A 151 -16.08 5.66 32.09
CA ASN A 151 -15.60 4.70 33.09
C ASN A 151 -16.59 3.55 33.30
N TRP A 152 -17.90 3.82 33.31
CA TRP A 152 -18.92 2.78 33.41
C TRP A 152 -18.97 1.90 32.17
N ALA A 153 -18.89 2.48 30.97
CA ALA A 153 -18.80 1.73 29.71
C ALA A 153 -17.56 0.81 29.68
N MET A 154 -16.45 1.26 30.26
CA MET A 154 -15.22 0.48 30.35
C MET A 154 -15.30 -0.62 31.43
N ALA A 155 -16.15 -0.44 32.45
CA ALA A 155 -16.20 -1.32 33.62
C ALA A 155 -16.89 -2.67 33.38
N SER A 156 -17.93 -2.72 32.56
CA SER A 156 -18.64 -3.97 32.25
C SER A 156 -19.48 -3.89 30.97
N GLY A 157 -19.73 -5.05 30.34
CA GLY A 157 -20.68 -5.15 29.22
C GLY A 157 -22.11 -4.82 29.64
N ALA A 158 -22.51 -5.16 30.86
CA ALA A 158 -23.84 -4.83 31.40
C ALA A 158 -24.08 -3.32 31.48
N ASN A 159 -23.07 -2.55 31.93
CA ASN A 159 -23.15 -1.09 31.91
C ASN A 159 -23.28 -0.56 30.48
N ARG A 160 -22.58 -1.14 29.50
CA ARG A 160 -22.72 -0.74 28.08
C ARG A 160 -24.12 -1.02 27.55
N SER A 161 -24.73 -2.15 27.89
CA SER A 161 -26.13 -2.43 27.57
C SER A 161 -27.07 -1.39 28.17
N HIS A 162 -26.90 -1.02 29.45
CA HIS A 162 -27.71 0.02 30.07
C HIS A 162 -27.53 1.41 29.42
N ILE A 163 -26.30 1.78 29.07
CA ILE A 163 -26.03 3.04 28.35
C ILE A 163 -26.74 3.04 27.01
N GLN A 164 -26.64 1.94 26.25
CA GLN A 164 -27.25 1.80 24.94
C GLN A 164 -28.79 1.68 24.99
N GLU A 165 -29.36 1.15 26.07
CA GLU A 165 -30.80 1.12 26.34
C GLU A 165 -31.37 2.49 26.71
N LEU A 166 -30.58 3.33 27.37
CA LEU A 166 -30.97 4.69 27.80
C LEU A 166 -30.75 5.72 26.69
N ASP A 167 -29.65 5.61 25.93
CA ASP A 167 -29.31 6.46 24.79
C ASP A 167 -29.59 5.73 23.45
N GLN A 168 -30.83 5.25 23.27
CA GLN A 168 -31.22 4.45 22.10
C GLN A 168 -31.01 5.19 20.78
N ASP A 169 -31.26 6.50 20.79
CA ASP A 169 -31.11 7.41 19.65
C ASP A 169 -29.70 8.00 19.56
N GLY A 170 -28.82 7.70 20.52
CA GLY A 170 -27.39 8.06 20.45
C GLY A 170 -27.12 9.56 20.55
N HIS A 171 -28.09 10.31 21.08
CA HIS A 171 -28.09 11.75 21.18
C HIS A 171 -27.14 12.23 22.26
N ALA A 172 -27.06 11.54 23.40
CA ALA A 172 -26.13 11.88 24.46
C ALA A 172 -24.68 11.68 24.00
N VAL A 173 -24.37 10.54 23.38
CA VAL A 173 -23.04 10.28 22.79
C VAL A 173 -22.72 11.31 21.71
N MET A 174 -23.67 11.63 20.82
CA MET A 174 -23.47 12.68 19.81
C MET A 174 -23.15 14.04 20.43
N THR A 175 -23.89 14.43 21.47
CA THR A 175 -23.71 15.70 22.17
C THR A 175 -22.31 15.78 22.78
N ALA A 176 -21.83 14.70 23.39
CA ALA A 176 -20.46 14.62 23.89
C ALA A 176 -19.40 14.71 22.77
N LEU A 177 -19.65 14.13 21.59
CA LEU A 177 -18.74 14.21 20.44
C LEU A 177 -18.66 15.63 19.83
N MET A 178 -19.77 16.37 19.85
CA MET A 178 -19.87 17.74 19.33
C MET A 178 -19.47 18.82 20.34
N ALA A 179 -19.32 18.46 21.62
CA ALA A 179 -19.02 19.39 22.71
C ALA A 179 -17.78 20.25 22.44
N PRO A 180 -17.77 21.54 22.80
CA PRO A 180 -16.61 22.40 22.59
C PRO A 180 -15.39 21.97 23.43
N GLU A 181 -15.62 21.42 24.62
CA GLU A 181 -14.57 21.05 25.59
C GLU A 181 -13.74 19.86 25.10
N ARG A 182 -12.42 19.99 25.21
CA ARG A 182 -11.47 18.93 24.80
C ARG A 182 -11.73 17.63 25.58
N SER A 183 -11.92 17.75 26.89
CA SER A 183 -12.10 16.62 27.80
C SER A 183 -13.39 15.85 27.52
N VAL A 184 -14.48 16.56 27.21
CA VAL A 184 -15.77 15.95 26.86
C VAL A 184 -15.64 15.19 25.54
N LYS A 185 -15.04 15.79 24.51
CA LYS A 185 -14.79 15.10 23.22
C LYS A 185 -13.95 13.83 23.38
N TRP A 186 -12.92 13.87 24.23
CA TRP A 186 -12.06 12.71 24.49
C TRP A 186 -12.86 11.55 25.10
N HIS A 187 -13.64 11.82 26.15
CA HIS A 187 -14.46 10.81 26.82
C HIS A 187 -15.64 10.35 25.97
N GLY A 188 -16.30 11.26 25.24
CA GLY A 188 -17.34 10.91 24.27
C GLY A 188 -16.81 9.98 23.17
N SER A 189 -15.60 10.25 22.66
CA SER A 189 -14.93 9.36 21.70
C SER A 189 -14.63 7.98 22.30
N LEU A 190 -14.24 7.93 23.58
CA LEU A 190 -14.01 6.68 24.28
C LEU A 190 -15.30 5.87 24.49
N VAL A 191 -16.40 6.53 24.90
CA VAL A 191 -17.72 5.90 25.01
C VAL A 191 -18.16 5.33 23.67
N ALA A 192 -18.11 6.14 22.61
CA ALA A 192 -18.47 5.71 21.25
C ALA A 192 -17.67 4.48 20.82
N ARG A 193 -16.35 4.47 21.05
CA ARG A 193 -15.50 3.30 20.78
C ARG A 193 -15.96 2.07 21.56
N LEU A 194 -16.16 2.18 22.87
CA LEU A 194 -16.47 1.04 23.75
C LEU A 194 -17.84 0.42 23.45
N LEU A 195 -18.83 1.24 23.09
CA LEU A 195 -20.15 0.79 22.65
C LEU A 195 -20.05 0.09 21.28
N LEU A 196 -19.29 0.67 20.34
CA LEU A 196 -19.09 0.08 19.02
C LEU A 196 -18.23 -1.19 19.06
N GLU A 197 -17.27 -1.34 19.97
CA GLU A 197 -16.47 -2.56 20.09
C GLU A 197 -17.29 -3.74 20.63
N ASP A 198 -18.37 -3.48 21.38
CA ASP A 198 -19.26 -4.50 21.90
C ASP A 198 -20.18 -5.04 20.80
N ARG A 199 -19.89 -6.26 20.33
CA ARG A 199 -20.63 -6.90 19.24
C ARG A 199 -22.01 -7.41 19.65
N ASP A 200 -22.28 -7.50 20.95
CA ASP A 200 -23.57 -7.95 21.46
C ASP A 200 -24.62 -6.83 21.45
N LEU A 201 -24.19 -5.57 21.30
CA LEU A 201 -25.08 -4.42 21.21
C LEU A 201 -25.54 -4.18 19.76
N PRO A 202 -26.83 -3.86 19.53
CA PRO A 202 -27.32 -3.44 18.23
C PRO A 202 -26.69 -2.10 17.82
N LEU A 203 -26.59 -1.89 16.50
CA LEU A 203 -26.11 -0.63 15.95
C LEU A 203 -27.23 0.40 15.94
N ASN A 204 -26.88 1.62 16.32
CA ASN A 204 -27.75 2.78 16.24
C ASN A 204 -27.69 3.40 14.83
N ASP A 205 -28.80 3.96 14.36
CA ASP A 205 -28.87 4.72 13.11
C ASP A 205 -27.94 5.95 13.12
N SER A 206 -27.65 6.52 14.29
CA SER A 206 -26.76 7.69 14.46
C SER A 206 -25.26 7.40 14.32
N VAL A 207 -24.85 6.14 14.13
CA VAL A 207 -23.42 5.77 14.00
C VAL A 207 -22.76 6.47 12.80
N SER A 208 -23.51 6.71 11.71
CA SER A 208 -22.98 7.47 10.57
C SER A 208 -22.68 8.93 10.93
N ASP A 209 -23.52 9.54 11.76
CA ASP A 209 -23.33 10.91 12.20
C ASP A 209 -22.17 10.98 13.21
N TRP A 210 -22.08 10.00 14.13
CA TRP A 210 -20.94 9.86 15.04
C TRP A 210 -19.64 9.79 14.24
N SER A 211 -19.60 9.00 13.16
CA SER A 211 -18.41 8.86 12.31
C SER A 211 -17.95 10.19 11.72
N SER A 212 -18.88 11.04 11.30
CA SER A 212 -18.59 12.37 10.75
C SER A 212 -18.03 13.31 11.83
N SER A 213 -18.63 13.30 13.01
CA SER A 213 -18.18 14.09 14.17
C SER A 213 -16.79 13.66 14.67
N LEU A 214 -16.56 12.35 14.76
CA LEU A 214 -15.27 11.76 15.13
C LEU A 214 -14.18 12.16 14.14
N LEU A 215 -14.46 12.08 12.84
CA LEU A 215 -13.49 12.46 11.81
C LEU A 215 -13.19 13.96 11.81
N SER A 216 -14.19 14.81 12.05
CA SER A 216 -14.00 16.25 12.28
C SER A 216 -13.07 16.50 13.47
N THR A 217 -13.30 15.79 14.59
CA THR A 217 -12.44 15.83 15.78
C THR A 217 -11.02 15.38 15.47
N VAL A 218 -10.83 14.29 14.70
CA VAL A 218 -9.50 13.83 14.27
C VAL A 218 -8.78 14.90 13.46
N SER A 219 -9.45 15.53 12.50
CA SER A 219 -8.86 16.59 11.65
C SER A 219 -8.45 17.81 12.47
N GLN A 220 -9.31 18.27 13.38
CA GLN A 220 -9.06 19.43 14.22
C GLN A 220 -7.99 19.16 15.29
N ALA A 221 -8.03 18.01 15.95
CA ALA A 221 -7.00 17.58 16.90
C ALA A 221 -5.64 17.45 16.22
N SER A 222 -5.60 16.89 15.00
CA SER A 222 -4.38 16.83 14.18
C SER A 222 -3.87 18.21 13.77
N LYS A 223 -4.75 19.20 13.59
CA LYS A 223 -4.38 20.60 13.31
C LYS A 223 -3.74 21.29 14.52
N ASN A 224 -4.19 20.93 15.72
CA ASN A 224 -3.73 21.50 16.97
C ASN A 224 -2.59 20.70 17.62
N ASP A 225 -2.06 19.67 16.95
CA ASP A 225 -1.04 18.74 17.46
C ASP A 225 -1.48 17.98 18.75
N ASP A 226 -2.79 17.81 18.94
CA ASP A 226 -3.38 17.07 20.06
C ASP A 226 -3.54 15.58 19.69
N ILE A 227 -2.40 14.89 19.71
CA ILE A 227 -2.32 13.48 19.30
C ILE A 227 -3.12 12.53 20.19
N PRO A 228 -3.21 12.69 21.52
CA PRO A 228 -4.05 11.84 22.36
C PRO A 228 -5.54 11.89 21.96
N LEU A 229 -6.09 13.08 21.75
CA LEU A 229 -7.47 13.24 21.28
C LEU A 229 -7.67 12.67 19.88
N ALA A 230 -6.73 12.94 18.96
CA ALA A 230 -6.78 12.38 17.62
C ALA A 230 -6.79 10.84 17.64
N ARG A 231 -6.00 10.19 18.51
CA ARG A 231 -5.92 8.72 18.61
C ARG A 231 -7.22 8.09 19.12
N VAL A 232 -7.82 8.63 20.18
CA VAL A 232 -9.06 8.05 20.72
C VAL A 232 -10.22 8.23 19.74
N ALA A 233 -10.35 9.42 19.13
CA ALA A 233 -11.37 9.70 18.14
C ALA A 233 -11.18 8.84 16.87
N LEU A 234 -9.95 8.69 16.41
CA LEU A 234 -9.62 7.86 15.24
C LEU A 234 -9.85 6.37 15.50
N SER A 235 -9.63 5.90 16.73
CA SER A 235 -9.94 4.53 17.11
C SER A 235 -11.45 4.27 17.09
N ALA A 236 -12.25 5.18 17.66
CA ALA A 236 -13.71 5.10 17.60
C ALA A 236 -14.21 5.15 16.15
N PHE A 237 -13.62 6.02 15.34
CA PHE A 237 -13.92 6.16 13.91
C PHE A 237 -13.59 4.89 13.13
N LEU A 238 -12.46 4.23 13.39
CA LEU A 238 -12.15 2.95 12.75
C LEU A 238 -13.24 1.91 13.03
N VAL A 239 -13.67 1.78 14.28
CA VAL A 239 -14.68 0.78 14.65
C VAL A 239 -16.05 1.12 14.05
N SER A 240 -16.41 2.41 13.93
CA SER A 240 -17.67 2.80 13.27
C SER A 240 -17.68 2.42 11.79
N ILE A 241 -16.55 2.57 11.09
CA ILE A 241 -16.36 2.12 9.70
C ILE A 241 -16.38 0.59 9.59
N GLU A 242 -15.79 -0.12 10.55
CA GLU A 242 -15.80 -1.60 10.58
C GLU A 242 -17.21 -2.19 10.76
N ARG A 243 -18.09 -1.51 11.49
CA ARG A 243 -19.41 -2.03 11.84
C ARG A 243 -20.56 -1.50 10.98
N SER A 244 -20.47 -0.28 10.45
CA SER A 244 -21.59 0.39 9.78
C SER A 244 -21.28 0.68 8.31
N PRO A 245 -21.91 -0.02 7.34
CA PRO A 245 -21.81 0.32 5.92
C PRO A 245 -22.25 1.75 5.60
N ARG A 246 -23.27 2.26 6.31
CA ARG A 246 -23.74 3.64 6.16
C ARG A 246 -22.70 4.67 6.58
N ALA A 247 -21.88 4.36 7.59
CA ALA A 247 -20.75 5.21 7.95
C ALA A 247 -19.68 5.22 6.84
N GLN A 248 -19.44 4.09 6.17
CA GLN A 248 -18.52 4.02 5.02
C GLN A 248 -19.00 4.93 3.88
N GLU A 249 -20.29 4.89 3.55
CA GLU A 249 -20.89 5.74 2.51
C GLU A 249 -20.73 7.24 2.81
N VAL A 250 -21.05 7.66 4.04
CA VAL A 250 -20.96 9.07 4.44
C VAL A 250 -19.50 9.56 4.42
N VAL A 251 -18.55 8.73 4.84
CA VAL A 251 -17.12 9.08 4.79
C VAL A 251 -16.61 9.17 3.35
N MET A 252 -17.06 8.29 2.46
CA MET A 252 -16.70 8.33 1.05
C MET A 252 -17.23 9.61 0.37
N ASP A 253 -18.43 10.06 0.73
CA ASP A 253 -19.04 11.26 0.16
C ASP A 253 -18.38 12.55 0.69
N LYS A 254 -18.15 12.65 2.01
CA LYS A 254 -17.78 13.93 2.67
C LYS A 254 -16.54 13.88 3.56
N GLY A 255 -16.07 12.70 3.94
CA GLY A 255 -15.00 12.52 4.93
C GLY A 255 -13.58 12.52 4.36
N LEU A 256 -13.40 12.19 3.08
CA LEU A 256 -12.06 11.94 2.52
C LEU A 256 -11.11 13.13 2.63
N GLN A 257 -11.61 14.38 2.49
CA GLN A 257 -10.78 15.57 2.67
C GLN A 257 -10.24 15.69 4.10
N LEU A 258 -11.08 15.47 5.11
CA LEU A 258 -10.68 15.51 6.52
C LEU A 258 -9.64 14.42 6.84
N MET A 259 -9.78 13.24 6.23
CA MET A 259 -8.79 12.17 6.35
C MET A 259 -7.43 12.57 5.73
N ARG A 260 -7.44 13.18 4.54
CA ARG A 260 -6.19 13.65 3.89
C ARG A 260 -5.51 14.71 4.73
N ASP A 261 -6.26 15.67 5.25
CA ASP A 261 -5.76 16.73 6.12
C ASP A 261 -5.11 16.16 7.39
N ALA A 262 -5.79 15.21 8.05
CA ALA A 262 -5.24 14.52 9.22
C ALA A 262 -3.97 13.74 8.87
N ALA A 263 -3.95 13.03 7.73
CA ALA A 263 -2.79 12.26 7.27
C ALA A 263 -1.57 13.18 7.02
N LYS A 264 -1.77 14.33 6.37
CA LYS A 264 -0.69 15.30 6.11
C LYS A 264 -0.09 15.89 7.39
N ARG A 265 -0.93 16.18 8.40
CA ARG A 265 -0.47 16.80 9.65
C ARG A 265 0.20 15.80 10.60
N THR A 266 -0.17 14.53 10.53
CA THR A 266 0.31 13.50 11.48
C THR A 266 1.38 12.57 10.92
N THR A 267 2.13 12.99 9.89
CA THR A 267 3.16 12.18 9.22
C THR A 267 4.23 11.58 10.15
N LYS A 268 4.48 12.21 11.31
CA LYS A 268 5.43 11.73 12.32
C LYS A 268 4.83 10.67 13.27
N HIS A 269 3.51 10.55 13.34
CA HIS A 269 2.79 9.71 14.29
C HIS A 269 2.35 8.39 13.66
N LYS A 270 3.22 7.38 13.78
CA LYS A 270 3.07 6.06 13.14
C LYS A 270 1.68 5.41 13.34
N GLU A 271 1.16 5.43 14.57
CA GLU A 271 -0.12 4.76 14.88
C GLU A 271 -1.33 5.44 14.25
N VAL A 272 -1.31 6.78 14.18
CA VAL A 272 -2.37 7.57 13.53
C VAL A 272 -2.34 7.29 12.02
N GLN A 273 -1.16 7.28 11.41
CA GLN A 273 -0.97 6.95 10.00
C GLN A 273 -1.41 5.52 9.67
N GLU A 274 -1.10 4.54 10.53
CA GLU A 274 -1.52 3.15 10.36
C GLU A 274 -3.04 3.00 10.43
N THR A 275 -3.69 3.70 11.36
CA THR A 275 -5.15 3.64 11.50
C THR A 275 -5.84 4.34 10.31
N LEU A 276 -5.34 5.50 9.87
CA LEU A 276 -5.85 6.18 8.66
C LEU A 276 -5.68 5.32 7.40
N ALA A 277 -4.53 4.66 7.25
CA ALA A 277 -4.27 3.77 6.12
C ALA A 277 -5.22 2.56 6.15
N LYS A 278 -5.48 1.98 7.33
CA LYS A 278 -6.43 0.87 7.49
C LYS A 278 -7.86 1.28 7.13
N VAL A 279 -8.31 2.45 7.58
CA VAL A 279 -9.64 2.97 7.23
C VAL A 279 -9.75 3.18 5.72
N LEU A 280 -8.76 3.83 5.10
CA LEU A 280 -8.77 4.07 3.65
C LEU A 280 -8.75 2.77 2.85
N ASP A 281 -7.94 1.78 3.26
CA ASP A 281 -7.89 0.44 2.65
C ASP A 281 -9.27 -0.22 2.69
N MET A 282 -9.96 -0.16 3.83
CA MET A 282 -11.28 -0.76 4.01
C MET A 282 -12.35 -0.14 3.10
N ILE A 283 -12.37 1.20 2.99
CA ILE A 283 -13.38 1.89 2.18
C ILE A 283 -13.07 1.87 0.68
N SER A 284 -11.81 1.66 0.28
CA SER A 284 -11.41 1.73 -1.14
C SER A 284 -11.13 0.38 -1.81
N THR A 285 -10.99 -0.70 -1.03
CA THR A 285 -10.83 -2.07 -1.58
C THR A 285 -12.10 -2.91 -1.51
N GLY A 286 -13.17 -2.36 -0.90
CA GLY A 286 -14.50 -2.97 -0.84
C GLY A 286 -15.36 -2.63 -2.07
N ASP A 287 -16.67 -2.54 -1.87
CA ASP A 287 -17.63 -2.20 -2.94
C ASP A 287 -17.53 -0.72 -3.37
N MET A 288 -17.06 0.13 -2.46
CA MET A 288 -16.92 1.57 -2.69
C MET A 288 -15.57 1.86 -3.37
N ARG A 289 -15.58 2.79 -4.34
CA ARG A 289 -14.42 3.14 -5.15
C ARG A 289 -14.11 4.63 -5.04
N LEU A 290 -12.83 4.97 -4.91
CA LEU A 290 -12.40 6.37 -4.95
C LEU A 290 -12.61 6.90 -6.36
N SER A 291 -13.10 8.13 -6.52
CA SER A 291 -13.15 8.78 -7.83
C SER A 291 -11.74 8.99 -8.41
N LEU A 292 -11.62 9.25 -9.72
CA LEU A 292 -10.31 9.50 -10.35
C LEU A 292 -9.60 10.68 -9.69
N GLU A 293 -10.33 11.77 -9.49
CA GLU A 293 -9.82 12.99 -8.88
C GLU A 293 -9.33 12.75 -7.45
N GLU A 294 -10.10 11.97 -6.69
CA GLU A 294 -9.77 11.62 -5.32
C GLU A 294 -8.56 10.68 -5.24
N SER A 295 -8.46 9.73 -6.17
CA SER A 295 -7.30 8.86 -6.35
C SER A 295 -6.02 9.66 -6.64
N GLN A 296 -6.14 10.71 -7.46
CA GLN A 296 -5.05 11.64 -7.75
C GLN A 296 -4.63 12.44 -6.50
N LYS A 297 -5.58 12.96 -5.72
CA LYS A 297 -5.30 13.66 -4.45
C LYS A 297 -4.60 12.75 -3.44
N TRP A 298 -5.06 11.51 -3.28
CA TRP A 298 -4.44 10.54 -2.36
C TRP A 298 -3.07 10.06 -2.81
N SER A 299 -2.75 10.08 -4.11
CA SER A 299 -1.46 9.61 -4.61
C SER A 299 -0.26 10.32 -3.96
N GLY A 300 -0.41 11.59 -3.58
CA GLY A 300 0.60 12.36 -2.85
C GLY A 300 0.81 11.93 -1.39
N ILE A 301 -0.10 11.15 -0.80
CA ILE A 301 0.01 10.58 0.55
C ILE A 301 0.38 9.09 0.48
N LEU A 302 -0.21 8.35 -0.47
CA LEU A 302 0.02 6.92 -0.64
C LEU A 302 1.48 6.61 -1.01
N LEU A 303 2.11 7.38 -1.92
CA LEU A 303 3.53 7.13 -2.24
C LEU A 303 4.45 7.34 -1.03
N PRO A 304 4.35 8.45 -0.24
CA PRO A 304 5.08 8.56 1.02
C PRO A 304 4.80 7.42 2.00
N TRP A 305 3.58 6.88 2.08
CA TRP A 305 3.30 5.69 2.88
C TRP A 305 4.06 4.45 2.40
N VAL A 306 4.17 4.25 1.10
CA VAL A 306 4.94 3.13 0.52
C VAL A 306 6.43 3.25 0.83
N PHE A 307 7.02 4.42 0.58
CA PHE A 307 8.47 4.63 0.60
C PHE A 307 9.03 5.17 1.91
N GLY A 308 8.17 5.68 2.81
CA GLY A 308 8.56 6.29 4.07
C GLY A 308 9.33 5.33 4.98
N LYS A 309 10.48 5.79 5.48
CA LYS A 309 11.31 5.03 6.45
C LYS A 309 10.61 4.84 7.79
N SER A 310 9.74 5.77 8.17
CA SER A 310 8.93 5.72 9.39
C SER A 310 7.62 4.95 9.21
N SER A 311 7.24 4.58 7.98
CA SER A 311 6.00 3.85 7.70
C SER A 311 6.04 2.43 8.25
N SER A 312 4.95 2.02 8.90
CA SER A 312 4.78 0.63 9.34
C SER A 312 4.59 -0.31 8.15
N ASP A 313 4.85 -1.61 8.35
CA ASP A 313 4.62 -2.61 7.31
C ASP A 313 3.13 -2.71 6.94
N ASN A 314 2.25 -2.48 7.92
CA ASN A 314 0.79 -2.42 7.72
C ASN A 314 0.41 -1.21 6.86
N THR A 315 0.88 0.00 7.21
CA THR A 315 0.66 1.23 6.42
C THR A 315 1.13 1.04 4.98
N ARG A 316 2.33 0.46 4.79
CA ARG A 316 2.89 0.18 3.47
C ARG A 316 2.04 -0.80 2.69
N SER A 317 1.61 -1.91 3.31
CA SER A 317 0.77 -2.92 2.67
C SER A 317 -0.57 -2.33 2.21
N SER A 318 -1.25 -1.58 3.07
CA SER A 318 -2.50 -0.89 2.73
C SER A 318 -2.29 0.10 1.58
N ALA A 319 -1.25 0.93 1.63
CA ALA A 319 -0.97 1.88 0.55
C ALA A 319 -0.73 1.20 -0.81
N ILE A 320 0.01 0.07 -0.82
CA ILE A 320 0.26 -0.72 -2.04
C ILE A 320 -1.05 -1.29 -2.60
N LYS A 321 -1.94 -1.81 -1.75
CA LYS A 321 -3.24 -2.33 -2.17
C LYS A 321 -4.11 -1.25 -2.80
N ILE A 322 -4.24 -0.10 -2.12
CA ILE A 322 -5.02 1.04 -2.59
C ILE A 322 -4.49 1.53 -3.94
N LEU A 323 -3.17 1.73 -4.07
CA LEU A 323 -2.55 2.10 -5.34
C LEU A 323 -2.83 1.07 -6.43
N SER A 324 -2.74 -0.23 -6.11
CA SER A 324 -3.07 -1.29 -7.06
C SER A 324 -4.52 -1.20 -7.53
N CYS A 325 -5.49 -0.98 -6.64
CA CYS A 325 -6.90 -0.79 -7.01
C CYS A 325 -7.10 0.42 -7.93
N ILE A 326 -6.46 1.56 -7.62
CA ILE A 326 -6.51 2.76 -8.46
C ILE A 326 -6.03 2.46 -9.90
N LEU A 327 -4.95 1.68 -10.04
CA LEU A 327 -4.44 1.30 -11.37
C LEU A 327 -5.41 0.37 -12.12
N GLU A 328 -6.04 -0.57 -11.41
CA GLU A 328 -7.01 -1.49 -12.01
C GLU A 328 -8.28 -0.78 -12.48
N GLU A 329 -8.77 0.18 -11.71
CA GLU A 329 -10.00 0.93 -11.99
C GLU A 329 -9.85 1.93 -13.13
N TYR A 330 -8.77 2.71 -13.12
CA TYR A 330 -8.64 3.88 -14.00
C TYR A 330 -7.71 3.68 -15.20
N GLY A 331 -6.91 2.61 -15.22
CA GLY A 331 -6.04 2.24 -16.33
C GLY A 331 -5.26 3.42 -16.95
N PRO A 332 -5.52 3.83 -18.21
CA PRO A 332 -4.78 4.91 -18.86
C PRO A 332 -4.77 6.23 -18.08
N SER A 333 -5.86 6.58 -17.40
CA SER A 333 -5.97 7.81 -16.62
C SER A 333 -5.08 7.82 -15.36
N SER A 334 -4.67 6.63 -14.90
CA SER A 334 -3.78 6.43 -13.75
C SER A 334 -2.29 6.38 -14.11
N ILE A 335 -1.91 6.52 -15.38
CA ILE A 335 -0.52 6.49 -15.84
C ILE A 335 0.39 7.47 -15.07
N PRO A 336 -0.01 8.72 -14.76
CA PRO A 336 0.83 9.61 -13.94
C PRO A 336 1.17 9.02 -12.56
N ILE A 337 0.23 8.28 -11.95
CA ILE A 337 0.41 7.64 -10.65
C ILE A 337 1.34 6.43 -10.78
N SER A 338 1.15 5.55 -11.76
CA SER A 338 2.04 4.38 -11.96
C SER A 338 3.46 4.78 -12.35
N GLN A 339 3.62 5.79 -13.21
CA GLN A 339 4.94 6.37 -13.53
C GLN A 339 5.56 7.08 -12.33
N GLY A 340 4.75 7.79 -11.54
CA GLY A 340 5.20 8.42 -10.29
C GLY A 340 5.72 7.38 -9.30
N TRP A 341 4.98 6.29 -9.11
CA TRP A 341 5.38 5.17 -8.28
C TRP A 341 6.72 4.58 -8.74
N LEU A 342 6.87 4.32 -10.04
CA LEU A 342 8.12 3.82 -10.62
C LEU A 342 9.29 4.80 -10.43
N ALA A 343 9.05 6.10 -10.57
CA ALA A 343 10.07 7.15 -10.45
C ALA A 343 10.59 7.29 -9.01
N VAL A 344 9.69 7.28 -8.01
CA VAL A 344 10.07 7.32 -6.59
C VAL A 344 10.82 6.04 -6.22
N MET A 345 10.34 4.88 -6.68
CA MET A 345 11.00 3.59 -6.45
C MET A 345 12.44 3.56 -6.98
N LEU A 346 12.67 4.02 -8.21
CA LEU A 346 14.00 4.09 -8.81
C LEU A 346 14.92 5.03 -8.02
N ASN A 347 14.42 6.17 -7.53
CA ASN A 347 15.21 7.08 -6.70
C ASN A 347 15.57 6.50 -5.33
N GLU A 348 14.64 5.80 -4.66
CA GLU A 348 14.91 5.16 -3.36
C GLU A 348 15.97 4.05 -3.46
N ILE A 349 15.93 3.27 -4.54
CA ILE A 349 16.97 2.28 -4.84
C ILE A 349 18.31 2.97 -5.09
N LEU A 350 18.35 4.03 -5.90
CA LEU A 350 19.58 4.79 -6.16
C LEU A 350 20.16 5.43 -4.90
N GLY A 351 19.32 5.99 -4.02
CA GLY A 351 19.73 6.54 -2.73
C GLY A 351 20.34 5.47 -1.81
N SER A 352 19.75 4.27 -1.83
CA SER A 352 20.29 3.11 -1.11
C SER A 352 21.65 2.67 -1.64
N SER A 353 21.85 2.62 -2.95
CA SER A 353 23.13 2.24 -3.56
C SER A 353 24.25 3.25 -3.28
N LYS A 354 23.93 4.56 -3.28
CA LYS A 354 24.89 5.63 -2.93
C LYS A 354 25.35 5.52 -1.48
N THR A 355 24.43 5.28 -0.54
CA THR A 355 24.77 5.13 0.89
C THR A 355 25.55 3.84 1.19
N ALA A 356 25.28 2.75 0.46
CA ALA A 356 26.05 1.52 0.56
C ALA A 356 27.49 1.68 0.04
N SER A 357 27.67 2.42 -1.07
CA SER A 357 28.98 2.74 -1.64
C SER A 357 29.82 3.62 -0.70
N ALA A 358 29.21 4.64 -0.06
CA ALA A 358 29.90 5.51 0.90
C ALA A 358 30.37 4.78 2.18
N LYS A 359 29.67 3.71 2.60
CA LYS A 359 30.07 2.89 3.76
C LYS A 359 31.14 1.84 3.42
N ARG A 360 31.29 1.48 2.14
CA ARG A 360 32.23 0.46 1.67
C ARG A 360 33.55 1.10 1.22
N GLY A 361 34.21 1.82 2.13
CA GLY A 361 35.47 2.55 1.88
C GLY A 361 36.71 1.69 1.60
N SER A 362 36.61 0.37 1.55
CA SER A 362 37.74 -0.52 1.23
C SER A 362 37.29 -1.87 0.69
N GLN A 363 37.25 -2.04 -0.64
CA GLN A 363 37.19 -3.36 -1.29
C GLN A 363 38.38 -3.57 -2.24
N PRO A 364 38.83 -4.82 -2.44
CA PRO A 364 40.13 -5.14 -3.02
C PRO A 364 40.19 -4.92 -4.54
N LYS A 365 41.41 -4.73 -5.05
CA LYS A 365 41.77 -4.29 -6.42
C LYS A 365 41.32 -5.19 -7.59
N ASN A 366 40.66 -6.33 -7.36
CA ASN A 366 40.38 -7.33 -8.41
C ASN A 366 39.06 -7.12 -9.20
N ASP A 367 38.23 -6.14 -8.85
CA ASP A 367 36.88 -5.96 -9.42
C ASP A 367 36.67 -4.66 -10.23
N LYS A 368 37.74 -4.02 -10.72
CA LYS A 368 37.67 -2.71 -11.43
C LYS A 368 36.61 -2.67 -12.55
N VAL A 369 36.53 -3.74 -13.34
CA VAL A 369 35.60 -3.86 -14.48
C VAL A 369 34.14 -3.94 -13.99
N LYS A 370 33.87 -4.75 -12.96
CA LYS A 370 32.55 -4.87 -12.35
C LYS A 370 32.09 -3.55 -11.72
N THR A 371 32.99 -2.87 -11.00
CA THR A 371 32.70 -1.55 -10.41
C THR A 371 32.39 -0.48 -11.46
N GLN A 372 33.01 -0.56 -12.65
CA GLN A 372 32.75 0.38 -13.74
C GLN A 372 31.39 0.15 -14.40
N ILE A 373 30.96 -1.12 -14.56
CA ILE A 373 29.61 -1.47 -15.02
C ILE A 373 28.56 -0.94 -14.05
N ASP A 374 28.76 -1.20 -12.76
CA ASP A 374 27.82 -0.79 -11.73
C ASP A 374 27.71 0.75 -11.68
N GLN A 375 28.84 1.46 -11.82
CA GLN A 375 28.84 2.92 -11.91
C GLN A 375 28.10 3.44 -13.16
N SER A 376 28.32 2.82 -14.33
CA SER A 376 27.60 3.16 -15.57
C SER A 376 26.10 2.93 -15.43
N ASN A 377 25.69 1.80 -14.85
CA ASN A 377 24.29 1.48 -14.57
C ASN A 377 23.65 2.49 -13.62
N ILE A 378 24.37 2.94 -12.57
CA ILE A 378 23.90 3.99 -11.66
C ILE A 378 23.73 5.34 -12.38
N ILE A 379 24.64 5.71 -13.27
CA ILE A 379 24.53 6.95 -14.07
C ILE A 379 23.31 6.87 -14.99
N PHE A 380 23.16 5.76 -15.73
CA PHE A 380 22.01 5.52 -16.61
C PHE A 380 20.68 5.57 -15.83
N ALA A 381 20.64 4.93 -14.67
CA ALA A 381 19.48 4.92 -13.80
C ALA A 381 19.16 6.32 -13.25
N THR A 382 20.17 7.11 -12.87
CA THR A 382 19.98 8.50 -12.42
C THR A 382 19.40 9.38 -13.52
N GLN A 383 19.92 9.28 -14.75
CA GLN A 383 19.37 10.01 -15.91
C GLN A 383 17.92 9.58 -16.21
N THR A 384 17.65 8.28 -16.11
CA THR A 384 16.32 7.72 -16.33
C THR A 384 15.31 8.17 -15.28
N ALA A 385 15.72 8.24 -14.01
CA ALA A 385 14.88 8.75 -12.92
C ALA A 385 14.44 10.20 -13.18
N ASN A 386 15.36 11.05 -13.67
CA ASN A 386 15.02 12.42 -14.08
C ASN A 386 14.03 12.44 -15.27
N GLN A 387 14.23 11.57 -16.28
CA GLN A 387 13.32 11.46 -17.43
C GLN A 387 11.91 11.03 -17.00
N LEU A 388 11.80 10.03 -16.11
CA LEU A 388 10.52 9.61 -15.52
C LEU A 388 9.85 10.76 -14.75
N SER A 389 10.61 11.49 -13.95
CA SER A 389 10.09 12.60 -13.15
C SER A 389 9.54 13.71 -14.06
N SER A 390 10.25 14.04 -15.13
CA SER A 390 9.76 14.98 -16.16
C SER A 390 8.53 14.45 -16.90
N ALA A 391 8.47 13.15 -17.20
CA ALA A 391 7.32 12.53 -17.85
C ALA A 391 6.04 12.66 -17.02
N VAL A 392 6.11 12.36 -15.71
CA VAL A 392 4.99 12.49 -14.77
C VAL A 392 4.46 13.93 -14.74
N VAL A 393 5.36 14.91 -14.59
CA VAL A 393 4.96 16.33 -14.57
C VAL A 393 4.35 16.78 -15.91
N ASN A 394 4.87 16.30 -17.04
CA ASN A 394 4.31 16.64 -18.36
C ASN A 394 2.91 16.04 -18.57
N LEU A 395 2.69 14.78 -18.18
CA LEU A 395 1.35 14.17 -18.23
C LEU A 395 0.36 14.89 -17.31
N ALA A 396 0.79 15.19 -16.09
CA ALA A 396 -0.03 15.92 -15.13
C ALA A 396 -0.44 17.31 -15.68
N ARG A 397 0.48 18.03 -16.35
CA ARG A 397 0.14 19.29 -17.04
C ARG A 397 -0.88 19.11 -18.15
N LYS A 398 -0.80 18.04 -18.95
CA LYS A 398 -1.78 17.78 -20.01
C LYS A 398 -3.19 17.63 -19.45
N GLN A 399 -3.33 16.97 -18.31
CA GLN A 399 -4.60 16.83 -17.60
C GLN A 399 -5.11 18.17 -17.02
N LEU A 400 -4.21 19.10 -16.68
CA LEU A 400 -4.57 20.46 -16.23
C LEU A 400 -5.10 21.34 -17.37
N VAL A 401 -4.54 21.24 -18.58
CA VAL A 401 -4.94 22.07 -19.73
C VAL A 401 -6.37 21.74 -20.21
N THR A 402 -6.88 20.56 -19.90
CA THR A 402 -8.24 20.12 -20.22
C THR A 402 -9.31 20.55 -19.20
N THR A 403 -8.93 21.11 -18.04
CA THR A 403 -9.85 21.56 -16.98
C THR A 403 -9.85 23.09 -16.89
N THR A 404 -10.82 23.74 -17.53
CA THR A 404 -10.90 25.21 -17.70
C THR A 404 -11.59 25.96 -16.55
N ASP A 405 -11.80 25.34 -15.39
CA ASP A 405 -12.41 26.02 -14.23
C ASP A 405 -11.36 26.35 -13.17
N ALA A 406 -11.10 27.65 -13.00
CA ALA A 406 -9.93 28.21 -12.35
C ALA A 406 -9.97 28.25 -10.80
N ASP A 407 -10.84 27.48 -10.14
CA ASP A 407 -11.02 27.59 -8.67
C ASP A 407 -10.81 26.27 -7.89
N GLU A 408 -10.53 25.13 -8.57
CA GLU A 408 -10.21 23.88 -7.89
C GLU A 408 -8.70 23.59 -7.87
N THR A 409 -8.20 23.24 -6.68
CA THR A 409 -6.79 22.84 -6.49
C THR A 409 -6.49 21.61 -7.35
N PHE A 410 -5.53 21.75 -8.28
CA PHE A 410 -5.09 20.69 -9.18
C PHE A 410 -4.89 19.33 -8.45
N PRO A 411 -5.63 18.26 -8.79
CA PRO A 411 -5.68 17.03 -7.98
C PRO A 411 -4.33 16.33 -7.77
N LEU A 412 -3.44 16.38 -8.77
CA LEU A 412 -2.10 15.79 -8.68
C LEU A 412 -1.06 16.71 -7.98
N LEU A 413 -1.45 17.90 -7.50
CA LEU A 413 -0.52 18.88 -6.94
C LEU A 413 0.29 18.33 -5.76
N ASP A 414 -0.36 17.58 -4.87
CA ASP A 414 0.30 16.95 -3.73
C ASP A 414 1.35 15.93 -4.19
N LEU A 415 1.06 15.14 -5.22
CA LEU A 415 2.01 14.20 -5.81
C LEU A 415 3.21 14.94 -6.40
N LEU A 416 2.97 16.00 -7.19
CA LEU A 416 4.04 16.75 -7.84
C LEU A 416 4.90 17.57 -6.86
N SER A 417 4.41 17.76 -5.63
CA SER A 417 5.14 18.39 -4.54
C SER A 417 6.13 17.45 -3.85
N LEU A 418 6.14 16.16 -4.18
CA LEU A 418 7.10 15.18 -3.68
C LEU A 418 8.40 15.19 -4.51
N GLU A 419 9.52 14.86 -3.87
CA GLU A 419 10.72 14.44 -4.61
C GLU A 419 10.45 13.09 -5.28
N PRO A 420 10.85 12.89 -6.55
CA PRO A 420 11.75 13.71 -7.39
C PRO A 420 11.07 14.76 -8.30
N PHE A 421 9.78 15.06 -8.12
CA PHE A 421 8.98 15.83 -9.09
C PHE A 421 9.10 17.35 -8.93
N THR A 422 9.49 17.84 -7.74
CA THR A 422 9.54 19.28 -7.43
C THR A 422 10.47 20.06 -8.38
N GLY A 423 11.63 19.50 -8.72
CA GLY A 423 12.61 20.13 -9.60
C GLY A 423 12.09 20.28 -11.03
N PRO A 424 11.67 19.19 -11.69
CA PRO A 424 11.01 19.24 -12.99
C PRO A 424 9.78 20.17 -13.00
N LEU A 425 8.96 20.17 -11.94
CA LEU A 425 7.81 21.06 -11.82
C LEU A 425 8.19 22.55 -11.86
N LYS A 426 9.25 22.94 -11.14
CA LYS A 426 9.76 24.33 -11.14
C LYS A 426 10.36 24.74 -12.49
N ASN A 427 10.92 23.79 -13.24
CA ASN A 427 11.58 24.03 -14.52
C ASN A 427 10.61 24.05 -15.72
N LEU A 428 9.30 23.98 -15.48
CA LEU A 428 8.29 24.20 -16.50
C LEU A 428 8.37 25.63 -17.03
N LYS A 429 8.91 25.79 -18.24
CA LYS A 429 8.74 27.04 -18.98
C LYS A 429 7.27 27.15 -19.42
N LYS A 430 6.66 28.29 -19.11
CA LYS A 430 5.23 28.59 -19.37
C LYS A 430 4.85 28.56 -20.86
N ASP A 431 5.84 28.71 -21.77
CA ASP A 431 5.58 29.00 -23.19
C ASP A 431 6.15 27.99 -24.22
N THR A 432 6.67 26.83 -23.79
CA THR A 432 7.02 25.76 -24.74
C THR A 432 6.17 24.53 -24.46
N ALA A 433 5.01 24.46 -25.11
CA ALA A 433 4.25 23.23 -25.26
C ALA A 433 5.05 22.24 -26.12
N SER A 434 6.13 21.68 -25.58
CA SER A 434 6.74 20.49 -26.19
C SER A 434 5.67 19.40 -26.19
N LYS A 435 5.36 18.87 -27.38
CA LYS A 435 4.35 17.82 -27.63
C LYS A 435 4.83 16.49 -27.01
N PHE A 436 4.82 16.39 -25.68
CA PHE A 436 5.12 15.18 -24.94
C PHE A 436 3.91 14.25 -25.06
N ASP A 437 4.02 13.11 -25.73
CA ASP A 437 2.89 12.22 -26.04
C ASP A 437 2.93 10.88 -25.28
N ALA A 438 1.92 10.04 -25.48
CA ALA A 438 1.84 8.70 -24.90
C ALA A 438 3.06 7.82 -25.25
N THR A 439 3.68 8.04 -26.41
CA THR A 439 4.88 7.30 -26.83
C THR A 439 6.11 7.74 -26.02
N ASP A 440 6.28 9.05 -25.80
CA ASP A 440 7.34 9.58 -24.96
C ASP A 440 7.21 9.08 -23.51
N SER A 441 5.97 9.03 -23.00
CA SER A 441 5.65 8.46 -21.69
C SER A 441 6.00 6.97 -21.61
N ALA A 442 5.53 6.17 -22.56
CA ALA A 442 5.84 4.74 -22.64
C ALA A 442 7.36 4.47 -22.72
N LEU A 443 8.10 5.28 -23.47
CA LEU A 443 9.56 5.19 -23.58
C LEU A 443 10.25 5.48 -22.24
N ALA A 444 9.77 6.45 -21.47
CA ALA A 444 10.29 6.75 -20.14
C ALA A 444 10.06 5.57 -19.17
N THR A 445 8.85 4.99 -19.17
CA THR A 445 8.53 3.78 -18.39
C THR A 445 9.42 2.59 -18.75
N LEU A 446 9.56 2.32 -20.06
CA LEU A 446 10.43 1.27 -20.58
C LEU A 446 11.86 1.40 -20.05
N LYS A 447 12.43 2.61 -20.16
CA LYS A 447 13.77 2.90 -19.64
C LYS A 447 13.82 2.74 -18.13
N GLY A 448 12.78 3.16 -17.40
CA GLY A 448 12.64 2.99 -15.96
C GLY A 448 12.74 1.55 -15.50
N ILE A 449 11.94 0.65 -16.09
CA ILE A 449 11.96 -0.78 -15.79
C ILE A 449 13.34 -1.38 -16.10
N LYS A 450 13.93 -0.98 -17.24
CA LYS A 450 15.28 -1.41 -17.63
C LYS A 450 16.32 -0.96 -16.61
N ALA A 451 16.31 0.31 -16.19
CA ALA A 451 17.23 0.85 -15.20
C ALA A 451 17.13 0.12 -13.86
N LEU A 452 15.91 -0.12 -13.36
CA LEU A 452 15.68 -0.92 -12.16
C LEU A 452 16.27 -2.33 -12.28
N THR A 453 16.04 -2.99 -13.41
CA THR A 453 16.57 -4.34 -13.66
C THR A 453 18.09 -4.37 -13.63
N GLU A 454 18.75 -3.41 -14.29
CA GLU A 454 20.22 -3.39 -14.32
C GLU A 454 20.83 -3.12 -12.94
N VAL A 455 20.21 -2.25 -12.13
CA VAL A 455 20.69 -1.93 -10.77
C VAL A 455 20.39 -3.05 -9.76
N CYS A 456 19.31 -3.83 -9.94
CA CYS A 456 18.87 -4.81 -8.95
C CYS A 456 19.18 -6.28 -9.30
N SER A 457 19.57 -6.60 -10.54
CA SER A 457 19.77 -7.98 -11.02
C SER A 457 20.65 -8.85 -10.12
N GLU A 458 21.72 -8.29 -9.56
CA GLU A 458 22.70 -9.02 -8.74
C GLU A 458 22.62 -8.70 -7.23
N ASP A 459 21.75 -7.76 -6.83
CA ASP A 459 21.62 -7.30 -5.44
C ASP A 459 20.31 -7.78 -4.81
N SER A 460 20.40 -8.87 -4.04
CA SER A 460 19.26 -9.45 -3.31
C SER A 460 18.59 -8.48 -2.31
N ILE A 461 19.33 -7.52 -1.76
CA ILE A 461 18.78 -6.51 -0.84
C ILE A 461 17.91 -5.53 -1.63
N CYS A 462 18.39 -5.09 -2.81
CA CYS A 462 17.60 -4.25 -3.71
C CYS A 462 16.36 -5.00 -4.22
N GLN A 463 16.47 -6.29 -4.58
CA GLN A 463 15.33 -7.11 -4.99
C GLN A 463 14.25 -7.18 -3.89
N LYS A 464 14.64 -7.45 -2.64
CA LYS A 464 13.71 -7.49 -1.51
C LYS A 464 13.06 -6.12 -1.24
N LYS A 465 13.82 -5.02 -1.39
CA LYS A 465 13.27 -3.67 -1.28
C LYS A 465 12.21 -3.39 -2.35
N LEU A 466 12.47 -3.76 -3.60
CA LEU A 466 11.50 -3.60 -4.69
C LEU A 466 10.20 -4.35 -4.39
N SER A 467 10.31 -5.58 -3.91
CA SER A 467 9.17 -6.39 -3.47
C SER A 467 8.37 -5.68 -2.37
N ASN A 468 9.04 -5.21 -1.32
CA ASN A 468 8.41 -4.45 -0.23
C ASN A 468 7.75 -3.14 -0.70
N PHE A 469 8.22 -2.54 -1.79
CA PHE A 469 7.65 -1.33 -2.37
C PHE A 469 6.54 -1.60 -3.40
N GLY A 470 6.10 -2.86 -3.55
CA GLY A 470 4.95 -3.23 -4.37
C GLY A 470 5.21 -3.24 -5.88
N ILE A 471 6.46 -3.46 -6.32
CA ILE A 471 6.81 -3.55 -7.76
C ILE A 471 5.96 -4.58 -8.52
N LEU A 472 5.51 -5.65 -7.84
CA LEU A 472 4.73 -6.71 -8.47
C LEU A 472 3.39 -6.19 -9.03
N CYS A 473 2.75 -5.23 -8.34
CA CYS A 473 1.51 -4.59 -8.81
C CYS A 473 1.74 -3.85 -10.15
N LEU A 474 2.84 -3.09 -10.25
CA LEU A 474 3.22 -2.41 -11.48
C LEU A 474 3.56 -3.40 -12.60
N LEU A 475 4.36 -4.42 -12.31
CA LEU A 475 4.74 -5.45 -13.29
C LEU A 475 3.52 -6.20 -13.82
N ARG A 476 2.61 -6.60 -12.93
CA ARG A 476 1.33 -7.21 -13.30
C ARG A 476 0.58 -6.32 -14.28
N ARG A 477 0.42 -5.03 -13.96
CA ARG A 477 -0.27 -4.07 -14.84
C ARG A 477 0.41 -3.95 -16.21
N PHE A 478 1.73 -3.80 -16.24
CA PHE A 478 2.51 -3.66 -17.48
C PHE A 478 2.48 -4.90 -18.37
N LEU A 479 2.32 -6.10 -17.80
CA LEU A 479 2.22 -7.34 -18.56
C LEU A 479 0.82 -7.53 -19.13
N LEU A 480 -0.21 -7.33 -18.29
CA LEU A 480 -1.59 -7.68 -18.61
C LEU A 480 -2.33 -6.62 -19.44
N HIS A 481 -1.94 -5.34 -19.38
CA HIS A 481 -2.74 -4.24 -19.96
C HIS A 481 -1.96 -3.38 -20.95
N ASP A 482 -2.69 -2.87 -21.96
CA ASP A 482 -2.18 -1.96 -23.00
C ASP A 482 -2.51 -0.48 -22.69
N ASP A 483 -2.24 -0.04 -21.46
CA ASP A 483 -2.65 1.30 -20.99
C ASP A 483 -2.05 2.44 -21.85
N TYR A 484 -0.80 2.28 -22.29
CA TYR A 484 -0.14 3.27 -23.15
C TYR A 484 -0.72 3.33 -24.56
N GLU A 485 -1.16 2.20 -25.12
CA GLU A 485 -1.80 2.16 -26.44
C GLU A 485 -3.18 2.81 -26.38
N LYS A 486 -3.92 2.53 -25.31
CA LYS A 486 -5.20 3.20 -25.02
C LYS A 486 -5.02 4.70 -24.85
N LEU A 487 -3.98 5.14 -24.11
CA LEU A 487 -3.66 6.56 -23.99
C LEU A 487 -3.34 7.18 -25.35
N ALA A 488 -2.51 6.52 -26.18
CA ALA A 488 -2.19 7.01 -27.53
C ALA A 488 -3.44 7.10 -28.42
N ALA A 489 -4.37 6.15 -28.31
CA ALA A 489 -5.64 6.17 -29.03
C ALA A 489 -6.53 7.33 -28.57
N MET A 490 -6.59 7.60 -27.25
CA MET A 490 -7.31 8.76 -26.70
C MET A 490 -6.70 10.08 -27.22
N GLU A 491 -5.37 10.23 -27.17
CA GLU A 491 -4.69 11.41 -27.68
C GLU A 491 -4.91 11.61 -29.19
N ALA A 492 -4.93 10.52 -29.97
CA ALA A 492 -5.25 10.57 -31.40
C ALA A 492 -6.70 11.03 -31.64
N TYR A 493 -7.65 10.50 -30.87
CA TYR A 493 -9.05 10.89 -30.95
C TYR A 493 -9.26 12.36 -30.60
N ASP A 494 -8.64 12.86 -29.52
CA ASP A 494 -8.71 14.26 -29.11
C ASP A 494 -8.09 15.19 -30.17
N ALA A 495 -6.97 14.78 -30.76
CA ALA A 495 -6.34 15.52 -31.85
C ALA A 495 -7.25 15.62 -33.08
N SER A 496 -7.93 14.52 -33.47
CA SER A 496 -8.91 14.55 -34.56
C SER A 496 -10.08 15.50 -34.25
N ARG A 497 -10.60 15.46 -33.02
CA ARG A 497 -11.69 16.33 -32.58
C ARG A 497 -11.32 17.81 -32.56
N ALA A 498 -10.08 18.16 -32.20
CA ALA A 498 -9.59 19.54 -32.23
C ALA A 498 -9.52 20.07 -33.67
N VAL A 499 -9.07 19.25 -34.63
CA VAL A 499 -9.05 19.60 -36.06
C VAL A 499 -10.47 19.78 -36.61
N GLU A 500 -11.41 18.92 -36.24
CA GLU A 500 -12.83 19.07 -36.63
C GLU A 500 -13.46 20.35 -36.06
N ALA A 501 -13.18 20.69 -34.80
CA ALA A 501 -13.69 21.91 -34.17
C ALA A 501 -13.16 23.17 -34.87
N GLN A 502 -11.87 23.20 -35.22
CA GLN A 502 -11.25 24.28 -35.98
C GLN A 502 -11.88 24.44 -37.37
N LYS A 503 -12.16 23.32 -38.05
CA LYS A 503 -12.80 23.30 -39.38
C LYS A 503 -14.26 23.78 -39.36
N ARG A 504 -14.98 23.61 -38.23
CA ARG A 504 -16.36 24.13 -38.05
C ARG A 504 -16.41 25.61 -37.67
N THR A 505 -15.31 26.17 -37.17
CA THR A 505 -15.20 27.61 -36.84
C THR A 505 -14.72 28.47 -38.01
N SER A 506 -14.24 27.86 -39.10
CA SER A 506 -13.82 28.55 -40.33
C SER A 506 -14.91 28.41 -41.41
N ASP A 507 -16.00 29.16 -41.28
CA ASP A 507 -17.01 29.36 -42.34
C ASP A 507 -16.61 30.55 -43.23
N ASP A 508 -15.40 30.54 -43.81
CA ASP A 508 -15.03 31.46 -44.90
C ASP A 508 -14.58 30.64 -46.12
N PRO A 509 -15.30 30.70 -47.25
CA PRO A 509 -15.01 29.90 -48.42
C PRO A 509 -14.09 30.67 -49.37
N ASP A 510 -12.86 30.96 -48.97
CA ASP A 510 -11.72 31.20 -49.87
C ASP A 510 -10.48 31.57 -49.05
N GLU A 511 -9.59 30.61 -48.85
CA GLU A 511 -8.14 30.76 -49.06
C GLU A 511 -7.46 29.41 -48.80
N SER A 512 -7.19 28.69 -49.88
CA SER A 512 -6.19 27.62 -49.88
C SER A 512 -4.82 28.24 -49.60
N SER A 513 -4.38 28.22 -48.34
CA SER A 513 -2.97 28.41 -48.00
C SER A 513 -2.33 27.05 -47.77
N ASP A 514 -1.60 26.60 -48.79
CA ASP A 514 -0.58 25.57 -48.67
C ASP A 514 0.45 26.03 -47.61
N SER A 515 0.34 25.50 -46.40
CA SER A 515 1.44 25.47 -45.43
C SER A 515 1.89 24.03 -45.22
N ASP A 516 2.75 23.61 -46.14
CA ASP A 516 3.52 22.38 -46.06
C ASP A 516 4.53 22.53 -44.90
N GLY A 517 4.29 21.86 -43.76
CA GLY A 517 5.23 21.96 -42.64
C GLY A 517 4.77 21.52 -41.24
N ASN A 518 3.97 20.46 -41.11
CA ASN A 518 3.98 19.48 -40.00
C ASN A 518 2.63 18.76 -39.95
N ASN A 519 2.58 17.51 -40.41
CA ASN A 519 1.44 16.63 -40.16
C ASN A 519 1.18 16.53 -38.65
N PRO A 520 0.08 17.08 -38.11
CA PRO A 520 -0.24 16.93 -36.70
C PRO A 520 -0.66 15.50 -36.33
N SER A 521 -0.91 14.67 -37.37
CA SER A 521 -1.66 13.41 -37.36
C SER A 521 -0.83 12.12 -37.40
N SER A 522 0.50 12.17 -37.33
CA SER A 522 1.27 10.92 -37.23
C SER A 522 1.15 10.35 -35.81
N VAL A 523 0.17 9.47 -35.59
CA VAL A 523 0.03 8.71 -34.35
C VAL A 523 1.27 7.82 -34.19
N ARG A 524 2.14 8.16 -33.24
CA ARG A 524 3.29 7.32 -32.89
C ARG A 524 2.80 6.15 -32.05
N VAL A 525 3.23 4.93 -32.41
CA VAL A 525 2.85 3.71 -31.70
C VAL A 525 3.75 3.55 -30.46
N PRO A 526 3.17 3.47 -29.25
CA PRO A 526 3.94 3.25 -28.04
C PRO A 526 4.70 1.90 -28.06
N PRO A 527 5.90 1.81 -27.48
CA PRO A 527 6.69 0.58 -27.44
C PRO A 527 6.20 -0.44 -26.38
N THR A 528 4.91 -0.77 -26.36
CA THR A 528 4.26 -1.61 -25.34
C THR A 528 4.84 -3.02 -25.28
N SER A 529 5.12 -3.64 -26.42
CA SER A 529 5.79 -4.95 -26.49
C SER A 529 7.16 -4.94 -25.82
N HIS A 530 7.90 -3.82 -25.94
CA HIS A 530 9.18 -3.66 -25.24
C HIS A 530 9.00 -3.46 -23.74
N ILE A 531 7.94 -2.73 -23.30
CA ILE A 531 7.60 -2.60 -21.88
C ILE A 531 7.34 -3.99 -21.29
N ARG A 532 6.46 -4.79 -21.92
CA ARG A 532 6.17 -6.17 -21.51
C ARG A 532 7.43 -7.03 -21.41
N LYS A 533 8.29 -6.99 -22.42
CA LYS A 533 9.57 -7.71 -22.42
C LYS A 533 10.45 -7.35 -21.23
N HIS A 534 10.60 -6.06 -20.93
CA HIS A 534 11.43 -5.61 -19.81
C HIS A 534 10.77 -5.87 -18.45
N ALA A 535 9.43 -5.78 -18.37
CA ALA A 535 8.68 -6.18 -17.20
C ALA A 535 8.84 -7.69 -16.91
N ALA A 536 8.73 -8.54 -17.94
CA ALA A 536 8.94 -9.98 -17.83
C ALA A 536 10.36 -10.33 -17.39
N ARG A 537 11.38 -9.63 -17.92
CA ARG A 537 12.76 -9.77 -17.45
C ARG A 537 12.90 -9.44 -15.96
N LEU A 538 12.35 -8.29 -15.52
CA LEU A 538 12.42 -7.89 -14.11
C LEU A 538 11.68 -8.89 -13.23
N LEU A 539 10.51 -9.36 -13.66
CA LEU A 539 9.75 -10.39 -12.95
C LEU A 539 10.54 -11.69 -12.82
N THR A 540 11.28 -12.09 -13.86
CA THR A 540 12.14 -13.29 -13.82
C THR A 540 13.20 -13.14 -12.72
N VAL A 541 13.89 -11.99 -12.66
CA VAL A 541 14.87 -11.69 -11.58
C VAL A 541 14.20 -11.78 -10.21
N LEU A 542 13.04 -11.16 -10.04
CA LEU A 542 12.34 -11.09 -8.75
C LEU A 542 11.68 -12.42 -8.35
N SER A 543 11.36 -13.30 -9.31
CA SER A 543 10.77 -14.61 -9.08
C SER A 543 11.69 -15.59 -8.35
N LEU A 544 12.95 -15.21 -8.12
CA LEU A 544 13.86 -15.92 -7.23
C LEU A 544 13.52 -15.71 -5.74
N LEU A 545 12.72 -14.68 -5.41
CA LEU A 545 12.28 -14.39 -4.04
C LEU A 545 11.04 -15.23 -3.67
N PRO A 546 11.02 -15.93 -2.51
CA PRO A 546 9.90 -16.77 -2.11
C PRO A 546 8.56 -16.04 -1.97
N GLU A 547 8.57 -14.77 -1.57
CA GLU A 547 7.36 -13.95 -1.44
C GLU A 547 6.72 -13.63 -2.79
N ILE A 548 7.53 -13.31 -3.80
CA ILE A 548 7.07 -13.09 -5.18
C ILE A 548 6.56 -14.39 -5.78
N GLN A 549 7.23 -15.52 -5.53
CA GLN A 549 6.75 -16.82 -6.00
C GLN A 549 5.34 -17.12 -5.49
N LYS A 550 5.10 -16.93 -4.18
CA LYS A 550 3.77 -17.13 -3.58
C LYS A 550 2.73 -16.19 -4.18
N ALA A 551 3.09 -14.92 -4.37
CA ALA A 551 2.18 -13.93 -4.93
C ALA A 551 1.82 -14.22 -6.39
N VAL A 552 2.79 -14.62 -7.22
CA VAL A 552 2.53 -15.02 -8.61
C VAL A 552 1.64 -16.27 -8.66
N MET A 553 1.89 -17.28 -7.81
CA MET A 553 1.02 -18.47 -7.77
C MET A 553 -0.42 -18.17 -7.36
N ALA A 554 -0.61 -17.20 -6.47
CA ALA A 554 -1.94 -16.81 -6.02
C ALA A 554 -2.71 -16.03 -7.10
N ASP A 555 -2.02 -15.43 -8.07
CA ASP A 555 -2.61 -14.66 -9.17
C ASP A 555 -2.80 -15.53 -10.42
N GLU A 556 -3.98 -16.14 -10.52
CA GLU A 556 -4.35 -17.02 -11.63
C GLU A 556 -4.29 -16.33 -12.99
N ILE A 557 -4.62 -15.03 -13.04
CA ILE A 557 -4.63 -14.24 -14.27
C ILE A 557 -3.19 -14.05 -14.75
N LEU A 558 -2.29 -13.68 -13.84
CA LEU A 558 -0.87 -13.52 -14.18
C LEU A 558 -0.23 -14.86 -14.57
N CYS A 559 -0.50 -15.94 -13.84
CA CYS A 559 -0.01 -17.28 -14.17
C CYS A 559 -0.46 -17.71 -15.58
N LYS A 560 -1.75 -17.57 -15.90
CA LYS A 560 -2.28 -17.89 -17.22
C LYS A 560 -1.63 -17.05 -18.32
N TRP A 561 -1.45 -15.75 -18.08
CA TRP A 561 -0.77 -14.87 -19.03
C TRP A 561 0.69 -15.31 -19.28
N LEU A 562 1.42 -15.68 -18.23
CA LEU A 562 2.79 -16.19 -18.35
C LEU A 562 2.84 -17.49 -19.15
N GLU A 563 1.88 -18.39 -18.96
CA GLU A 563 1.79 -19.63 -19.72
C GLU A 563 1.48 -19.37 -21.20
N ASP A 564 0.49 -18.53 -21.49
CA ASP A 564 0.12 -18.16 -22.85
C ASP A 564 1.27 -17.42 -23.54
N CYS A 565 1.98 -16.55 -22.82
CA CYS A 565 3.17 -15.86 -23.33
C CYS A 565 4.30 -16.87 -23.62
N ALA A 566 4.63 -17.76 -22.69
CA ALA A 566 5.66 -18.79 -22.87
C ALA A 566 5.40 -19.71 -24.06
N ASN A 567 4.13 -19.90 -24.43
CA ASN A 567 3.70 -20.71 -25.57
C ASN A 567 3.51 -19.88 -26.87
N GLY A 568 3.85 -18.59 -26.88
CA GLY A 568 3.72 -17.73 -28.05
C GLY A 568 2.28 -17.44 -28.48
N LYS A 569 1.31 -17.53 -27.55
CA LYS A 569 -0.12 -17.29 -27.83
C LYS A 569 -0.54 -15.83 -27.65
N ILE A 570 0.28 -15.01 -27.00
CA ILE A 570 -0.03 -13.59 -26.74
C ILE A 570 0.38 -12.73 -27.94
N GLN A 571 -0.61 -12.13 -28.60
CA GLN A 571 -0.38 -11.21 -29.71
C GLN A 571 0.55 -10.05 -29.30
N GLY A 572 1.52 -9.72 -30.16
CA GLY A 572 2.51 -8.67 -29.89
C GLY A 572 3.65 -9.06 -28.93
N CYS A 573 3.62 -10.27 -28.36
CA CYS A 573 4.67 -10.81 -27.47
C CYS A 573 5.28 -12.13 -27.99
N ASN A 574 5.42 -12.26 -29.31
CA ASN A 574 5.96 -13.47 -29.95
C ASN A 574 7.49 -13.52 -29.95
N ASP A 575 8.17 -12.57 -29.29
CA ASP A 575 9.61 -12.57 -29.25
C ASP A 575 10.13 -13.63 -28.25
N LEU A 576 11.06 -14.45 -28.70
CA LEU A 576 11.58 -15.56 -27.90
C LEU A 576 12.22 -15.11 -26.57
N LYS A 577 12.65 -13.84 -26.41
CA LYS A 577 13.15 -13.36 -25.11
C LYS A 577 12.02 -13.32 -24.10
N THR A 578 10.90 -12.70 -24.46
CA THR A 578 9.76 -12.58 -23.56
C THR A 578 9.18 -13.96 -23.23
N GLN A 579 9.09 -14.86 -24.20
CA GLN A 579 8.66 -16.25 -23.97
C GLN A 579 9.61 -16.99 -23.00
N SER A 580 10.92 -16.84 -23.19
CA SER A 580 11.93 -17.39 -22.28
C SER A 580 11.78 -16.85 -20.86
N TYR A 581 11.59 -15.54 -20.69
CA TYR A 581 11.41 -14.93 -19.36
C TYR A 581 10.12 -15.42 -18.68
N ALA A 582 9.03 -15.49 -19.44
CA ALA A 582 7.75 -15.99 -18.93
C ALA A 582 7.88 -17.45 -18.46
N ARG A 583 8.51 -18.31 -19.26
CA ARG A 583 8.75 -19.71 -18.89
C ARG A 583 9.70 -19.85 -17.70
N ALA A 584 10.80 -19.10 -17.67
CA ALA A 584 11.74 -19.10 -16.55
C ALA A 584 11.06 -18.67 -15.23
N THR A 585 10.18 -17.67 -15.29
CA THR A 585 9.38 -17.23 -14.14
C THR A 585 8.49 -18.37 -13.62
N LEU A 586 7.75 -19.05 -14.50
CA LEU A 586 6.89 -20.19 -14.12
C LEU A 586 7.69 -21.34 -13.48
N LEU A 587 8.87 -21.64 -14.02
CA LEU A 587 9.76 -22.67 -13.48
C LEU A 587 10.28 -22.30 -12.08
N ASN A 588 10.72 -21.05 -11.90
CA ASN A 588 11.17 -20.57 -10.58
C ASN A 588 10.06 -20.67 -9.52
N VAL A 589 8.84 -20.34 -9.91
CA VAL A 589 7.65 -20.41 -9.06
C VAL A 589 7.33 -21.85 -8.65
N SER A 590 7.33 -22.77 -9.62
CA SER A 590 6.98 -24.18 -9.41
C SER A 590 8.04 -24.94 -8.60
N CYS A 591 9.31 -24.57 -8.73
CA CYS A 591 10.41 -25.17 -7.97
C CYS A 591 10.23 -25.15 -6.45
N ASN A 592 9.53 -24.16 -5.89
CA ASN A 592 9.30 -24.04 -4.45
C ASN A 592 8.17 -24.95 -3.95
N GLN A 593 7.23 -25.35 -4.82
CA GLN A 593 6.18 -26.31 -4.47
C GLN A 593 6.76 -27.71 -4.21
N GLN A 594 7.69 -28.15 -5.08
CA GLN A 594 8.30 -29.47 -4.96
C GLN A 594 9.12 -29.59 -3.66
N ALA A 595 9.95 -28.58 -3.35
CA ALA A 595 10.73 -28.56 -2.11
C ALA A 595 9.87 -28.59 -0.84
N ARG A 596 8.65 -28.03 -0.88
CA ARG A 596 7.71 -28.05 0.24
C ARG A 596 6.93 -29.36 0.34
N ARG A 597 6.61 -30.00 -0.80
CA ARG A 597 5.95 -31.32 -0.85
C ARG A 597 6.88 -32.42 -0.34
N ASP A 598 8.14 -32.40 -0.77
CA ASP A 598 9.18 -33.35 -0.35
C ASP A 598 9.52 -33.26 1.15
N SER A 599 9.18 -32.15 1.82
CA SER A 599 9.38 -31.96 3.27
C SER A 599 8.18 -32.33 4.14
N LEU A 600 6.99 -32.48 3.55
CA LEU A 600 5.77 -32.92 4.23
C LEU A 600 5.58 -34.45 4.11
N ASP A 601 6.00 -35.06 3.00
CA ASP A 601 5.90 -36.51 2.77
C ASP A 601 6.98 -37.33 3.50
N SER A 602 7.93 -36.68 4.16
CA SER A 602 9.05 -37.33 4.87
C SER A 602 8.76 -37.69 6.34
N ASP A 603 7.52 -37.61 6.81
CA ASP A 603 7.12 -37.94 8.20
C ASP A 603 6.52 -39.36 8.35
N ASP A 604 6.39 -40.13 7.27
CA ASP A 604 6.04 -41.55 7.35
C ASP A 604 7.30 -42.41 7.51
N GLY A 605 7.46 -42.94 8.71
CA GLY A 605 8.61 -43.74 9.13
C GLY A 605 8.73 -45.05 8.36
N VAL A 606 9.50 -45.06 7.28
CA VAL A 606 10.15 -46.28 6.76
C VAL A 606 11.61 -45.96 6.49
N HIS A 607 12.47 -46.45 7.38
CA HIS A 607 13.91 -46.54 7.15
C HIS A 607 14.15 -47.59 6.05
N ASP A 608 14.55 -47.15 4.86
CA ASP A 608 15.38 -47.98 3.98
C ASP A 608 16.54 -47.17 3.38
N SER A 609 17.65 -47.86 3.31
CA SER A 609 19.02 -47.43 3.04
C SER A 609 19.21 -46.76 1.67
N GLY A 610 19.55 -45.47 1.67
CA GLY A 610 19.89 -44.73 0.45
C GLY A 610 20.19 -43.25 0.71
N ILE A 611 21.36 -42.94 1.28
CA ILE A 611 21.82 -41.58 1.58
C ILE A 611 22.23 -40.82 0.30
N ALA A 612 21.32 -40.61 -0.66
CA ALA A 612 21.67 -39.96 -1.94
C ALA A 612 20.65 -38.96 -2.55
N TYR A 613 19.44 -38.77 -2.00
CA TYR A 613 18.43 -37.93 -2.66
C TYR A 613 17.85 -36.76 -1.85
N ARG A 614 18.49 -36.34 -0.74
CA ARG A 614 17.93 -35.29 0.14
C ARG A 614 18.14 -33.83 -0.28
N ASN A 615 18.62 -33.55 -1.49
CA ASN A 615 18.80 -32.17 -1.96
C ASN A 615 18.82 -32.11 -3.50
N ARG A 616 17.69 -32.40 -4.17
CA ARG A 616 17.53 -31.90 -5.55
C ARG A 616 17.26 -30.40 -5.46
N SER A 617 18.32 -29.59 -5.45
CA SER A 617 18.21 -28.16 -5.65
C SER A 617 17.53 -27.94 -7.01
N CYS A 618 16.27 -27.53 -6.99
CA CYS A 618 15.55 -27.22 -8.22
C CYS A 618 16.31 -26.10 -8.95
N PRO A 619 16.54 -26.23 -10.27
CA PRO A 619 17.28 -25.22 -11.03
C PRO A 619 16.56 -23.87 -10.93
N ARG A 620 17.33 -22.82 -10.62
CA ARG A 620 16.84 -21.44 -10.55
C ARG A 620 17.27 -20.71 -11.80
N TYR A 621 16.32 -20.08 -12.47
CA TYR A 621 16.51 -19.37 -13.73
C TYR A 621 16.55 -17.88 -13.47
N ASP A 622 17.73 -17.27 -13.56
CA ASP A 622 17.92 -15.82 -13.42
C ASP A 622 17.95 -15.12 -14.80
N ASP A 623 18.32 -13.83 -14.85
CA ASP A 623 18.38 -13.09 -16.13
C ASP A 623 19.58 -13.43 -17.03
N MET A 624 20.39 -14.41 -16.61
CA MET A 624 21.55 -14.89 -17.34
C MET A 624 21.25 -16.18 -18.11
N ILE A 625 20.16 -16.89 -17.76
CA ILE A 625 19.72 -18.09 -18.45
C ILE A 625 18.58 -17.76 -19.41
N PHE A 626 18.74 -18.13 -20.69
CA PHE A 626 17.68 -18.03 -21.69
C PHE A 626 17.30 -19.42 -22.19
N LEU A 627 16.01 -19.68 -22.23
CA LEU A 627 15.43 -20.90 -22.76
C LEU A 627 15.27 -20.72 -24.28
N ILE A 628 15.82 -21.65 -25.05
CA ILE A 628 15.86 -21.53 -26.51
C ILE A 628 14.54 -21.99 -27.15
N ASN A 629 13.90 -22.99 -26.55
CA ASN A 629 12.65 -23.60 -26.97
C ASN A 629 11.61 -23.65 -25.82
N PRO A 630 11.25 -22.48 -25.23
CA PRO A 630 10.38 -22.40 -24.06
C PRO A 630 8.97 -22.98 -24.26
N GLU A 631 8.53 -23.19 -25.49
CA GLU A 631 7.24 -23.74 -25.87
C GLU A 631 7.12 -25.27 -25.67
N LEU A 632 8.24 -25.99 -25.57
CA LEU A 632 8.22 -27.45 -25.55
C LEU A 632 7.64 -28.04 -24.26
N PRO A 633 6.97 -29.22 -24.32
CA PRO A 633 6.27 -29.82 -23.18
C PRO A 633 7.14 -30.10 -21.96
N HIS A 634 8.43 -30.39 -22.12
CA HIS A 634 9.35 -30.67 -21.02
C HIS A 634 9.66 -29.45 -20.13
N TRP A 635 9.33 -28.24 -20.61
CA TRP A 635 9.39 -27.02 -19.81
C TRP A 635 8.09 -26.73 -19.07
N LYS A 636 7.00 -27.44 -19.37
CA LYS A 636 5.74 -27.25 -18.66
C LYS A 636 5.91 -27.66 -17.20
N CYS A 637 5.32 -26.85 -16.32
CA CYS A 637 5.29 -27.17 -14.91
C CYS A 637 4.33 -28.36 -14.69
N PRO A 638 4.59 -29.26 -13.73
CA PRO A 638 3.69 -30.38 -13.47
C PRO A 638 2.30 -29.85 -13.10
N ASP A 639 1.25 -30.34 -13.78
CA ASP A 639 -0.13 -29.97 -13.46
C ASP A 639 -0.52 -30.51 -12.08
N ASP A 640 -0.91 -29.61 -11.18
CA ASP A 640 -1.34 -29.96 -9.83
C ASP A 640 -2.80 -30.43 -9.85
N LYS A 641 -3.03 -31.70 -10.20
CA LYS A 641 -4.36 -32.34 -10.28
C LYS A 641 -5.14 -32.43 -8.94
N HIS A 642 -4.72 -31.71 -7.89
CA HIS A 642 -5.43 -31.64 -6.61
C HIS A 642 -6.24 -30.37 -6.36
N ARG A 643 -6.17 -29.36 -7.24
CA ARG A 643 -6.94 -28.12 -7.07
C ARG A 643 -8.46 -28.32 -7.24
N ASP A 644 -8.87 -29.32 -8.02
CA ASP A 644 -10.29 -29.62 -8.30
C ASP A 644 -11.00 -30.45 -7.22
N ASN A 645 -10.25 -31.16 -6.36
CA ASN A 645 -10.88 -32.05 -5.37
C ASN A 645 -11.35 -31.33 -4.10
N VAL A 646 -10.81 -30.16 -3.76
CA VAL A 646 -11.23 -29.41 -2.55
C VAL A 646 -12.56 -28.68 -2.76
N GLN A 647 -12.95 -28.41 -4.01
CA GLN A 647 -14.21 -27.72 -4.31
C GLN A 647 -15.38 -28.69 -4.53
N ARG A 648 -15.10 -29.97 -4.80
CA ARG A 648 -16.13 -31.00 -5.04
C ARG A 648 -16.64 -31.68 -3.77
N SER A 649 -15.98 -31.52 -2.63
CA SER A 649 -16.39 -32.11 -1.35
C SER A 649 -17.51 -31.34 -0.63
N LYS A 650 -18.04 -30.25 -1.21
CA LYS A 650 -19.21 -29.52 -0.67
C LYS A 650 -20.50 -29.69 -1.47
N SER A 651 -20.51 -30.53 -2.51
CA SER A 651 -21.69 -30.72 -3.35
C SER A 651 -21.87 -32.18 -3.79
N SER A 652 -22.26 -33.05 -2.87
CA SER A 652 -23.10 -34.22 -3.19
C SER A 652 -23.55 -34.93 -1.91
N VAL A 653 -24.63 -34.44 -1.32
CA VAL A 653 -25.51 -35.27 -0.49
C VAL A 653 -26.58 -35.85 -1.40
N GLY A 654 -26.66 -37.19 -1.42
CA GLY A 654 -27.85 -37.95 -1.80
C GLY A 654 -27.90 -38.48 -3.24
N LYS A 655 -27.59 -39.77 -3.43
CA LYS A 655 -28.59 -40.86 -3.40
C LYS A 655 -27.92 -42.19 -3.77
N THR A 656 -28.26 -43.20 -2.97
CA THR A 656 -28.00 -44.62 -3.17
C THR A 656 -28.83 -45.16 -4.34
N ASP A 657 -28.32 -46.14 -5.09
CA ASP A 657 -28.87 -47.51 -5.12
C ASP A 657 -28.20 -48.43 -6.17
N PHE A 658 -27.63 -49.52 -5.63
CA PHE A 658 -27.66 -50.94 -6.02
C PHE A 658 -27.35 -51.50 -7.43
N ASN A 659 -26.47 -52.53 -7.35
CA ASN A 659 -26.45 -53.83 -8.04
C ASN A 659 -25.49 -54.08 -9.23
N SER A 660 -24.39 -54.78 -8.89
CA SER A 660 -23.63 -55.79 -9.67
C SER A 660 -24.53 -56.97 -10.17
N PRO A 661 -24.07 -58.04 -10.88
CA PRO A 661 -22.68 -58.52 -11.03
C PRO A 661 -22.25 -59.29 -12.33
N SER A 662 -20.93 -59.43 -12.47
CA SER A 662 -20.13 -60.65 -12.78
C SER A 662 -20.16 -61.42 -14.13
N THR A 663 -18.95 -61.45 -14.76
CA THR A 663 -18.14 -62.62 -15.23
C THR A 663 -18.49 -63.41 -16.52
N PRO A 664 -17.60 -64.28 -17.07
CA PRO A 664 -16.15 -64.16 -17.37
C PRO A 664 -15.76 -64.78 -18.76
N GLU A 665 -14.46 -64.73 -19.10
CA GLU A 665 -13.69 -65.66 -19.97
C GLU A 665 -14.07 -65.88 -21.45
N THR A 666 -13.10 -65.74 -22.37
CA THR A 666 -12.41 -66.88 -23.03
C THR A 666 -11.32 -66.37 -24.00
N GLU A 667 -10.18 -67.06 -23.96
CA GLU A 667 -8.96 -66.95 -24.74
C GLU A 667 -9.16 -67.11 -26.27
N ALA A 668 -8.32 -66.44 -27.07
CA ALA A 668 -7.61 -67.06 -28.18
C ALA A 668 -6.58 -66.10 -28.81
N SER A 669 -5.33 -66.55 -28.79
CA SER A 669 -4.17 -66.03 -29.51
C SER A 669 -4.37 -65.98 -31.02
N ASN A 670 -3.85 -64.93 -31.69
CA ASN A 670 -3.12 -65.09 -32.95
C ASN A 670 -2.19 -63.89 -33.22
N VAL A 671 -0.94 -64.23 -33.50
CA VAL A 671 0.14 -63.35 -33.94
C VAL A 671 -0.11 -62.94 -35.40
N GLY A 672 -0.07 -61.65 -35.68
CA GLY A 672 -0.11 -61.10 -37.02
C GLY A 672 0.35 -59.64 -37.02
N ASP A 673 1.55 -59.42 -37.54
CA ASP A 673 2.09 -58.09 -37.84
C ASP A 673 1.11 -57.26 -38.68
N SER A 674 0.76 -56.06 -38.21
CA SER A 674 0.57 -54.86 -39.05
C SER A 674 0.31 -53.62 -38.19
N CYS A 675 0.94 -52.52 -38.59
CA CYS A 675 0.77 -51.16 -38.09
C CYS A 675 -0.69 -50.70 -37.98
N SER A 676 -0.86 -49.67 -37.14
CA SER A 676 -1.98 -48.72 -37.01
C SER A 676 -3.10 -49.10 -36.03
N SER A 677 -3.04 -48.51 -34.84
CA SER A 677 -4.15 -47.72 -34.30
C SER A 677 -3.66 -46.94 -33.07
N ILE A 678 -3.76 -45.62 -33.19
CA ILE A 678 -3.80 -44.68 -32.07
C ILE A 678 -4.97 -45.12 -31.19
N ASP A 679 -4.71 -45.54 -29.96
CA ASP A 679 -5.74 -45.66 -28.95
C ASP A 679 -5.48 -44.60 -27.87
N GLU A 680 -6.22 -43.50 -28.02
CA GLU A 680 -6.39 -42.41 -27.07
C GLU A 680 -7.14 -42.91 -25.83
N SER A 681 -6.46 -43.48 -24.85
CA SER A 681 -7.13 -43.73 -23.56
C SER A 681 -6.23 -43.91 -22.35
N GLN A 682 -5.08 -43.22 -22.23
CA GLN A 682 -4.47 -42.96 -20.91
C GLN A 682 -3.77 -41.59 -20.86
N ASN A 683 -4.54 -40.54 -20.57
CA ASN A 683 -4.00 -39.22 -20.19
C ASN A 683 -3.46 -39.23 -18.75
N SER A 684 -2.46 -40.07 -18.47
CA SER A 684 -1.48 -39.77 -17.44
C SER A 684 -0.59 -38.66 -17.99
N SER A 685 -0.65 -37.48 -17.37
CA SER A 685 0.22 -36.33 -17.63
C SER A 685 1.65 -36.68 -17.23
N GLN A 686 2.33 -37.51 -18.04
CA GLN A 686 3.75 -37.74 -17.95
C GLN A 686 4.45 -36.47 -18.45
N SER A 687 5.17 -35.80 -17.55
CA SER A 687 6.22 -34.86 -17.94
C SER A 687 7.15 -35.61 -18.90
N VAL A 688 7.13 -35.23 -20.18
CA VAL A 688 8.00 -35.84 -21.18
C VAL A 688 9.43 -35.48 -20.81
N VAL A 689 10.18 -36.46 -20.28
CA VAL A 689 11.58 -36.27 -19.89
C VAL A 689 12.37 -35.94 -21.17
N PRO A 690 13.16 -34.85 -21.21
CA PRO A 690 13.93 -34.52 -22.40
C PRO A 690 14.97 -35.60 -22.67
N LEU A 691 15.18 -35.94 -23.94
CA LEU A 691 16.16 -36.96 -24.34
C LEU A 691 17.61 -36.49 -24.14
N VAL A 692 17.84 -35.18 -24.29
CA VAL A 692 19.15 -34.56 -24.16
C VAL A 692 19.03 -33.11 -23.73
N ASP A 693 19.98 -32.65 -22.92
CA ASP A 693 20.17 -31.24 -22.58
C ASP A 693 21.27 -30.63 -23.44
N ILE A 694 20.96 -29.56 -24.17
CA ILE A 694 21.94 -28.81 -24.95
C ILE A 694 22.11 -27.43 -24.33
N VAL A 695 23.30 -27.18 -23.79
CA VAL A 695 23.66 -25.92 -23.14
C VAL A 695 24.65 -25.16 -23.98
N PHE A 696 24.29 -23.95 -24.38
CA PHE A 696 25.22 -23.04 -25.05
C PHE A 696 25.80 -22.05 -24.06
N ILE A 697 27.12 -21.86 -24.12
CA ILE A 697 27.83 -20.93 -23.24
C ILE A 697 28.35 -19.78 -24.08
N HIS A 698 27.90 -18.56 -23.81
CA HIS A 698 28.36 -17.40 -24.54
C HIS A 698 29.61 -16.75 -23.93
N GLY A 699 30.46 -16.24 -24.81
CA GLY A 699 31.67 -15.49 -24.45
C GLY A 699 31.46 -13.98 -24.33
N LEU A 700 32.55 -13.23 -24.54
CA LEU A 700 32.66 -11.80 -24.22
C LEU A 700 31.69 -10.86 -24.96
N ARG A 701 31.10 -11.28 -26.09
CA ARG A 701 30.11 -10.50 -26.86
C ARG A 701 28.68 -10.57 -26.28
N GLY A 702 28.49 -11.34 -25.21
CA GLY A 702 27.26 -11.33 -24.41
C GLY A 702 26.28 -12.42 -24.81
N GLY A 703 25.01 -12.23 -24.47
CA GLY A 703 24.01 -13.29 -24.56
C GLY A 703 23.65 -13.72 -25.99
N PRO A 704 22.85 -14.80 -26.12
CA PRO A 704 22.41 -15.37 -27.40
C PRO A 704 21.81 -14.34 -28.34
N TYR A 705 20.96 -13.46 -27.83
CA TYR A 705 20.30 -12.47 -28.66
C TYR A 705 21.18 -11.28 -29.08
N LYS A 706 22.43 -11.21 -28.62
CA LYS A 706 23.44 -10.27 -29.15
C LYS A 706 24.38 -10.96 -30.14
N THR A 707 24.56 -12.27 -30.02
CA THR A 707 25.59 -13.03 -30.73
C THR A 707 25.02 -13.86 -31.87
N TRP A 708 23.74 -14.22 -31.82
CA TRP A 708 23.05 -15.06 -32.80
C TRP A 708 21.91 -14.37 -33.53
N ARG A 709 21.27 -13.37 -32.89
CA ARG A 709 20.28 -12.52 -33.57
C ARG A 709 20.97 -11.30 -34.15
N ILE A 710 21.24 -11.34 -35.45
CA ILE A 710 21.69 -10.19 -36.23
C ILE A 710 20.54 -9.76 -37.14
N SER A 711 19.47 -9.23 -36.54
CA SER A 711 18.47 -8.40 -37.23
C SER A 711 17.47 -7.86 -36.20
N ASP A 712 17.79 -6.71 -35.63
CA ASP A 712 16.80 -5.64 -35.48
C ASP A 712 17.43 -4.50 -36.25
N ASP A 713 16.77 -3.97 -37.28
CA ASP A 713 17.24 -2.84 -38.09
C ASP A 713 17.68 -1.66 -37.19
N LYS A 714 18.96 -1.63 -36.81
CA LYS A 714 19.55 -0.51 -36.08
C LYS A 714 19.97 0.54 -37.09
N TYR A 715 19.00 1.20 -37.71
CA TYR A 715 19.24 2.47 -38.40
C TYR A 715 19.43 3.58 -37.35
N SER A 716 20.55 3.56 -36.62
CA SER A 716 20.95 4.71 -35.81
C SER A 716 22.42 4.61 -35.41
N THR A 717 23.32 5.17 -36.22
CA THR A 717 24.26 6.25 -35.83
C THR A 717 25.20 6.59 -36.99
N LYS A 718 25.42 7.90 -37.23
CA LYS A 718 26.18 8.50 -38.34
C LYS A 718 27.70 8.20 -38.30
N SER A 719 28.12 6.93 -38.31
CA SER A 719 29.53 6.53 -38.42
C SER A 719 29.65 5.24 -39.23
N GLY A 720 29.97 5.40 -40.52
CA GLY A 720 29.91 4.35 -41.55
C GLY A 720 30.99 3.26 -41.50
N LEU A 721 31.70 3.09 -40.38
CA LEU A 721 32.69 2.00 -40.23
C LEU A 721 32.10 0.76 -39.55
N VAL A 722 31.19 0.95 -38.58
CA VAL A 722 30.55 -0.15 -37.83
C VAL A 722 29.37 -0.73 -38.61
N GLU A 723 28.66 0.12 -39.36
CA GLU A 723 27.54 -0.29 -40.22
C GLU A 723 27.97 -1.29 -41.29
N LYS A 724 29.22 -1.26 -41.78
CA LYS A 724 29.68 -2.22 -42.79
C LYS A 724 29.89 -3.64 -42.24
N ILE A 725 30.35 -3.77 -40.99
CA ILE A 725 30.54 -5.08 -40.34
C ILE A 725 29.18 -5.68 -39.95
N ASP A 726 28.28 -4.86 -39.41
CA ASP A 726 26.93 -5.29 -39.03
C ASP A 726 26.03 -5.56 -40.25
N GLN A 727 26.18 -4.81 -41.36
CA GLN A 727 25.49 -5.11 -42.63
C GLN A 727 26.01 -6.39 -43.31
N GLU A 728 27.30 -6.70 -43.24
CA GLU A 728 27.82 -7.96 -43.79
C GLU A 728 27.40 -9.17 -42.96
N ALA A 729 27.32 -9.05 -41.63
CA ALA A 729 26.85 -10.13 -40.76
C ALA A 729 25.32 -10.34 -40.83
N GLY A 730 24.55 -9.27 -41.05
CA GLY A 730 23.09 -9.34 -41.26
C GLY A 730 22.67 -9.92 -42.62
N LYS A 731 23.58 -9.95 -43.61
CA LYS A 731 23.31 -10.55 -44.94
C LYS A 731 23.17 -12.08 -44.91
N PHE A 732 23.63 -12.77 -43.85
CA PHE A 732 23.62 -14.24 -43.75
C PHE A 732 22.51 -14.81 -42.85
N GLY A 733 21.55 -13.98 -42.41
CA GLY A 733 20.39 -14.43 -41.63
C GLY A 733 20.64 -14.53 -40.12
N THR A 734 19.54 -14.60 -39.37
CA THR A 734 19.54 -14.88 -37.93
C THR A 734 19.90 -16.34 -37.68
N PHE A 735 20.81 -16.61 -36.73
CA PHE A 735 21.28 -17.97 -36.42
C PHE A 735 20.66 -18.46 -35.10
N TRP A 736 19.34 -18.69 -35.03
CA TRP A 736 18.73 -19.17 -33.78
C TRP A 736 18.86 -20.70 -33.65
N PRO A 737 19.49 -21.26 -32.58
CA PRO A 737 19.74 -22.69 -32.51
C PRO A 737 18.52 -23.60 -32.63
N ALA A 738 17.35 -23.14 -32.18
CA ALA A 738 16.13 -23.92 -32.32
C ALA A 738 15.72 -24.15 -33.79
N GLU A 739 16.10 -23.27 -34.72
CA GLU A 739 15.65 -23.35 -36.12
C GLU A 739 16.28 -24.52 -36.88
N TRP A 740 17.43 -25.04 -36.44
CA TRP A 740 18.11 -26.16 -37.09
C TRP A 740 18.22 -27.39 -36.18
N LEU A 741 18.48 -27.22 -34.87
CA LEU A 741 18.56 -28.38 -33.96
C LEU A 741 17.21 -28.99 -33.62
N SER A 742 16.10 -28.26 -33.78
CA SER A 742 14.77 -28.85 -33.51
C SER A 742 14.41 -29.95 -34.50
N ALA A 743 14.94 -29.92 -35.73
CA ALA A 743 14.73 -30.98 -36.72
C ALA A 743 15.50 -32.26 -36.34
N ASP A 744 16.75 -32.11 -35.92
CA ASP A 744 17.62 -33.24 -35.54
C ASP A 744 17.29 -33.78 -34.15
N PHE A 745 16.91 -32.91 -33.22
CA PHE A 745 16.61 -33.22 -31.82
C PHE A 745 15.32 -32.52 -31.34
N PRO A 746 14.14 -32.94 -31.81
CA PRO A 746 12.86 -32.29 -31.49
C PRO A 746 12.47 -32.33 -30.01
N GLN A 747 13.07 -33.25 -29.25
CA GLN A 747 12.86 -33.39 -27.81
C GLN A 747 14.06 -32.89 -26.97
N ALA A 748 15.05 -32.24 -27.58
CA ALA A 748 16.15 -31.64 -26.84
C ALA A 748 15.66 -30.47 -26.00
N ARG A 749 16.10 -30.42 -24.74
CA ARG A 749 15.93 -29.26 -23.90
C ARG A 749 17.09 -28.31 -24.11
N MET A 750 16.81 -27.13 -24.62
CA MET A 750 17.84 -26.21 -25.10
C MET A 750 17.82 -24.92 -24.30
N PHE A 751 18.97 -24.55 -23.76
CA PHE A 751 19.12 -23.28 -23.05
C PHE A 751 20.54 -22.76 -23.18
N THR A 752 20.70 -21.50 -22.79
CA THR A 752 21.96 -20.81 -22.99
C THR A 752 22.27 -19.88 -21.83
N LEU A 753 23.56 -19.84 -21.50
CA LEU A 753 24.12 -19.02 -20.44
C LEU A 753 24.77 -17.78 -21.05
N LYS A 754 24.25 -16.61 -20.68
CA LYS A 754 24.83 -15.31 -21.01
C LYS A 754 26.01 -15.03 -20.09
N TYR A 755 27.10 -14.52 -20.67
CA TYR A 755 28.17 -13.87 -19.92
C TYR A 755 27.99 -12.34 -19.95
N LYS A 756 28.01 -11.68 -18.79
CA LYS A 756 27.86 -10.22 -18.67
C LYS A 756 29.26 -9.61 -18.63
N SER A 757 29.64 -8.89 -19.68
CA SER A 757 30.94 -8.21 -19.78
C SER A 757 30.77 -6.76 -20.26
N ASN A 758 31.75 -5.90 -19.98
CA ASN A 758 31.81 -4.52 -20.48
C ASN A 758 31.72 -4.45 -22.01
N LEU A 759 32.40 -5.37 -22.71
CA LEU A 759 32.40 -5.49 -24.17
C LEU A 759 30.99 -5.67 -24.73
N THR A 760 30.05 -6.25 -23.96
CA THR A 760 28.66 -6.40 -24.40
C THR A 760 27.89 -5.08 -24.45
N GLN A 761 28.30 -4.06 -23.69
CA GLN A 761 27.69 -2.73 -23.69
C GLN A 761 28.33 -1.79 -24.73
N TRP A 762 29.43 -2.19 -25.35
CA TRP A 762 30.12 -1.41 -26.38
C TRP A 762 29.35 -1.51 -27.70
N SER A 763 28.56 -0.48 -28.00
CA SER A 763 28.07 -0.20 -29.37
C SER A 763 28.89 0.95 -29.94
N GLY A 764 29.41 0.82 -31.15
CA GLY A 764 30.45 1.71 -31.73
C GLY A 764 30.11 3.19 -31.91
N ALA A 765 28.98 3.68 -31.39
CA ALA A 765 28.55 5.07 -31.42
C ALA A 765 29.09 5.95 -30.28
N SER A 766 29.73 5.37 -29.25
CA SER A 766 30.15 6.09 -28.04
C SER A 766 31.67 6.31 -27.91
N LEU A 767 32.39 6.44 -29.04
CA LEU A 767 33.84 6.65 -29.04
C LEU A 767 34.23 8.14 -29.13
N PRO A 768 34.89 8.72 -28.13
CA PRO A 768 35.96 9.68 -28.35
C PRO A 768 37.26 8.88 -28.58
N LEU A 769 37.59 8.64 -29.85
CA LEU A 769 38.81 7.94 -30.30
C LEU A 769 40.10 8.47 -29.66
N GLN A 770 40.12 9.74 -29.23
CA GLN A 770 41.29 10.39 -28.64
C GLN A 770 41.73 9.75 -27.31
N VAL A 771 40.79 9.37 -26.43
CA VAL A 771 41.11 8.90 -25.06
C VAL A 771 41.85 7.55 -25.09
N TRP A 772 41.54 6.73 -26.08
CA TRP A 772 42.10 5.38 -26.22
C TRP A 772 43.46 5.34 -26.92
N ILE A 773 43.75 6.31 -27.79
CA ILE A 773 45.10 6.43 -28.38
C ILE A 773 46.14 6.68 -27.28
N ASP A 774 45.76 7.42 -26.25
CA ASP A 774 46.67 7.74 -25.14
C ASP A 774 46.78 6.58 -24.14
N GLU A 775 45.72 5.81 -23.90
CA GLU A 775 45.78 4.58 -23.07
C GLU A 775 46.53 3.43 -23.75
N LEU A 776 46.34 3.22 -25.06
CA LEU A 776 47.06 2.17 -25.79
C LEU A 776 48.58 2.46 -25.86
N LYS A 777 48.95 3.73 -26.11
CA LYS A 777 50.33 4.20 -26.01
C LYS A 777 50.92 4.02 -24.61
N ALA A 778 50.12 4.17 -23.55
CA ALA A 778 50.57 3.96 -22.17
C ALA A 778 50.77 2.47 -21.84
N THR A 779 50.09 1.56 -22.53
CA THR A 779 50.23 0.09 -22.37
C THR A 779 51.25 -0.55 -23.30
N GLY A 780 51.89 0.22 -24.20
CA GLY A 780 52.94 -0.28 -25.09
C GLY A 780 52.43 -1.17 -26.23
N LEU A 781 51.19 -0.96 -26.69
CA LEU A 781 50.62 -1.54 -27.91
C LEU A 781 50.40 -0.47 -28.97
#